data_AF-A0A7I5ECX0-F1
#
_entry.id   AF-A0A7I5ECX0-F1
#
_cell.length_a   1.000
_cell.length_b   1.000
_cell.length_c   1.000
_cell.angle_alpha   90.00
_cell.angle_beta   90.00
_cell.angle_gamma   90.00
#
_symmetry.space_group_name_H-M   'P 1'
#
loop_
_entity.id
_entity.type
_entity.pdbx_description
1 polymer ?
#
loop_
_entity_poly.entity_id
_entity_poly.type
_entity_poly.pdbx_seq_one_letter_code
_entity_poly.pdbx_strand_id
1 'polypeptide(L)'
;FCCCCSHRRVIKSQQASEMLFERAVASEGTKRMRLAVLLLCLVYEDIDFDEVDKRKGETLNELFRGMTEDIDFDEVDKRKGETFQELFGNMKVCKGHAHQTKIGSGENSMRRTDCDVFVGHLWIDTKDEKLPSAVSRLRLVLGCITVMNSGLRELNFSLLSLLIYNERRCRPYVLRLVDNENLTSITFHENFTMPDSHLILFAGKHSLTEESITPRMKGYHLPKDSDDCRDKKRGCKVFYGDFFYSENDERLSTLERIEGRLVIQNTSLTNLSVFEKITVVGLHGPALKITDNSNLTDISSLYKMKIRGPEPILEWRRNGRLWCRGKLDLKLLIRITQDLPYNLGTLEWYEAIDVKSYWGPMILEELKERCSCGCGVRGSLTIHGWEEGDIDLTPLKNIYHVGSLAIRFTERLYDLRFLENLNSIGKPSADMNSVQFKLLWNADLIDAYMENLVKIHGGALLRTCYDLPERTVKLFEELTQGRADIATVRTGKCQSEPIKKETERERIVDPPPRNQSEPEKSCFAENHQELDKLLEARARVRMDIITFNLSQEHGNHTICEHFYGHLKVHDSDARHAIEFIQKKITGCLDIVYVPAMNTISKKGNIVQSNFEELDLTNLTEIDYDAALCGNFFALHIRKNEFLRRIDFNENLILNGAYFIRSNAKEMEIYSGGKPNSTILWNDPADCLLDDPTEKLRNCTGLIGTVDLGRLSPTLHNLLINKTIKKIHGQIIMSSTDNTNLDAYGYLTIIAHEKDAVIIENNKNLIDISALTKMNITWPENFPKEALPEWKPVVLRNNGKICVRTLREEKILQKKISTPNQLSDYCRKRCAGGIVTDLTSLQSCRIVMGGLTIKDYDFESASDLLRYFEEIEDIEGQLIIMNNTGIKNLAFLKSLLRVSDYTTKRPIFRVADNPNLTSIEPLHKVELEYSSYEVHLVAVIETYSKISEHEQKELGKQGEVEFRVKERLHPTKGRRSKRKRDRKENADNLGVGIALSVGGCLIIIIFGYGYSFFAYLREQRELKRRQQPEGGQAAPVGRAP
;
A
#
# COMPACT_ATOMS: atom_id res chain seq x y z
N PHE A 1 12.04 -25.40 17.11
CA PHE A 1 13.24 -25.01 17.89
C PHE A 1 13.52 -23.51 17.83
N CYS A 2 12.96 -22.74 16.89
CA CYS A 2 12.71 -21.31 17.09
C CYS A 2 11.25 -21.14 17.57
N CYS A 3 10.97 -20.10 18.38
CA CYS A 3 9.72 -19.82 19.11
C CYS A 3 9.61 -20.43 20.52
N CYS A 4 10.49 -19.96 21.42
CA CYS A 4 10.20 -19.84 22.85
C CYS A 4 10.79 -18.52 23.33
N CYS A 5 10.11 -17.39 23.10
CA CYS A 5 10.29 -16.14 23.84
C CYS A 5 9.11 -15.18 23.58
N SER A 6 8.07 -15.24 24.42
CA SER A 6 7.33 -14.03 24.82
C SER A 6 6.68 -14.22 26.21
N HIS A 7 7.13 -13.37 27.13
CA HIS A 7 6.61 -12.96 28.45
C HIS A 7 6.01 -13.97 29.48
N ARG A 8 6.87 -14.46 30.39
CA ARG A 8 6.97 -14.11 31.85
C ARG A 8 7.62 -15.26 32.63
N ARG A 9 8.66 -14.92 33.42
CA ARG A 9 9.52 -15.75 34.33
C ARG A 9 10.69 -16.49 33.68
N VAL A 10 11.81 -15.78 33.50
CA VAL A 10 13.13 -16.33 33.16
C VAL A 10 14.03 -16.30 34.40
N ILE A 11 14.01 -17.40 35.19
CA ILE A 11 15.14 -17.80 36.07
C ILE A 11 15.26 -19.35 36.10
N LYS A 12 14.20 -20.12 35.76
CA LYS A 12 14.24 -21.60 35.82
C LYS A 12 14.43 -22.34 34.47
N SER A 13 14.36 -21.68 33.30
CA SER A 13 14.53 -22.36 31.99
C SER A 13 15.98 -22.37 31.46
N GLN A 14 16.87 -21.56 32.05
CA GLN A 14 18.27 -21.45 31.60
C GLN A 14 19.09 -22.70 32.01
N GLN A 15 18.82 -23.29 33.18
CA GLN A 15 19.47 -24.54 33.61
C GLN A 15 18.98 -25.79 32.86
N ALA A 16 17.76 -25.78 32.29
CA ALA A 16 17.21 -26.92 31.55
C ALA A 16 17.70 -26.96 30.08
N SER A 17 18.05 -25.81 29.51
CA SER A 17 18.58 -25.69 28.15
C SER A 17 20.08 -25.99 28.08
N GLU A 18 20.87 -25.61 29.10
CA GLU A 18 22.30 -25.96 29.21
C GLU A 18 22.53 -27.47 29.44
N MET A 19 21.69 -28.15 30.25
CA MET A 19 21.84 -29.59 30.51
C MET A 19 21.47 -30.51 29.33
N LEU A 20 20.65 -30.04 28.38
CA LEU A 20 20.30 -30.80 27.18
C LEU A 20 21.25 -30.54 26.00
N PHE A 21 22.05 -29.46 26.07
CA PHE A 21 22.98 -29.07 25.01
C PHE A 21 24.31 -29.85 25.06
N GLU A 22 24.73 -30.34 26.23
CA GLU A 22 26.00 -31.07 26.39
C GLU A 22 25.98 -32.56 25.96
N ARG A 23 24.83 -33.16 25.59
CA ARG A 23 24.72 -34.63 25.47
C ARG A 23 24.50 -35.23 24.08
N ALA A 24 24.88 -34.55 22.99
CA ALA A 24 24.83 -35.16 21.66
C ALA A 24 26.05 -34.80 20.78
N VAL A 25 27.06 -35.68 20.76
CA VAL A 25 28.19 -35.63 19.84
C VAL A 25 28.19 -36.91 18.99
N ALA A 26 28.15 -36.72 17.66
CA ALA A 26 28.83 -37.47 16.59
C ALA A 26 27.96 -37.65 15.33
N SER A 27 27.92 -36.64 14.44
CA SER A 27 27.98 -36.88 12.98
C SER A 27 28.28 -35.59 12.18
N GLU A 28 28.96 -35.75 11.06
CA GLU A 28 29.31 -34.67 10.10
C GLU A 28 28.07 -33.92 9.56
N GLY A 29 26.91 -34.59 9.51
CA GLY A 29 25.65 -34.02 9.03
C GLY A 29 25.07 -32.93 9.95
N THR A 30 25.36 -32.97 11.25
CA THR A 30 24.87 -31.97 12.21
C THR A 30 25.60 -30.64 12.09
N LYS A 31 26.87 -30.63 11.64
CA LYS A 31 27.64 -29.40 11.39
C LYS A 31 27.07 -28.60 10.21
N ARG A 32 26.67 -29.27 9.14
CA ARG A 32 26.05 -28.61 7.96
C ARG A 32 24.68 -28.03 8.27
N MET A 33 23.89 -28.72 9.10
CA MET A 33 22.58 -28.24 9.54
C MET A 33 22.70 -27.07 10.53
N ARG A 34 23.70 -27.09 11.43
CA ARG A 34 24.05 -25.95 12.29
C ARG A 34 24.43 -24.72 11.47
N LEU A 35 25.28 -24.89 10.45
CA LEU A 35 25.71 -23.80 9.55
C LEU A 35 24.53 -23.17 8.81
N ALA A 36 23.61 -23.97 8.27
CA ALA A 36 22.42 -23.45 7.58
C ALA A 36 21.47 -22.67 8.50
N VAL A 37 21.23 -23.18 9.72
CA VAL A 37 20.35 -22.52 10.71
C VAL A 37 20.98 -21.23 11.23
N LEU A 38 22.29 -21.19 11.50
CA LEU A 38 22.98 -19.99 11.99
C LEU A 38 23.08 -18.90 10.91
N LEU A 39 23.34 -19.27 9.65
CA LEU A 39 23.35 -18.34 8.52
C LEU A 39 21.95 -17.74 8.26
N LEU A 40 20.88 -18.51 8.46
CA LEU A 40 19.51 -18.01 8.39
C LEU A 40 19.18 -17.00 9.51
N CYS A 41 19.69 -17.22 10.73
CA CYS A 41 19.52 -16.28 11.84
C CYS A 41 20.29 -14.96 11.66
N LEU A 42 21.46 -14.98 10.99
CA LEU A 42 22.26 -13.78 10.73
C LEU A 42 21.65 -12.84 9.69
N VAL A 43 20.71 -13.32 8.87
CA VAL A 43 20.05 -12.55 7.82
C VAL A 43 18.79 -11.82 8.34
N TYR A 44 18.26 -12.18 9.53
CA TYR A 44 16.89 -11.85 9.94
C TYR A 44 16.68 -11.13 11.29
N GLU A 45 17.73 -10.69 12.01
CA GLU A 45 17.51 -9.93 13.27
C GLU A 45 17.44 -8.41 13.03
N ASP A 46 16.21 -7.87 13.10
CA ASP A 46 15.94 -6.49 13.50
C ASP A 46 15.81 -6.45 15.04
N ILE A 47 16.55 -5.55 15.70
CA ILE A 47 16.56 -5.41 17.17
C ILE A 47 15.51 -4.37 17.58
N ASP A 48 14.62 -4.78 18.47
CA ASP A 48 13.62 -3.96 19.16
C ASP A 48 14.27 -3.28 20.39
N PHE A 49 14.23 -1.94 20.46
CA PHE A 49 14.88 -1.11 21.48
C PHE A 49 13.85 -0.59 22.47
N ASP A 50 13.48 -1.38 23.48
CA ASP A 50 12.52 -0.94 24.50
C ASP A 50 12.92 -1.24 25.97
N GLU A 51 14.19 -1.55 26.26
CA GLU A 51 14.62 -1.81 27.66
C GLU A 51 15.97 -1.21 28.06
N VAL A 52 16.20 0.07 27.73
CA VAL A 52 17.30 0.87 28.30
C VAL A 52 16.78 2.23 28.79
N ASP A 53 15.89 2.26 29.78
CA ASP A 53 15.70 3.50 30.56
C ASP A 53 15.18 3.30 31.99
N LYS A 54 15.96 2.60 32.83
CA LYS A 54 15.84 2.72 34.30
C LYS A 54 17.20 2.56 34.98
N ARG A 55 17.96 3.66 35.14
CA ARG A 55 18.62 4.08 36.39
C ARG A 55 19.42 5.37 36.18
N LYS A 56 19.09 6.37 36.99
CA LYS A 56 19.70 7.70 37.03
C LYS A 56 21.11 7.68 37.63
N GLY A 57 21.96 8.54 37.06
CA GLY A 57 22.86 9.41 37.82
C GLY A 57 24.35 9.18 37.61
N GLU A 58 24.96 9.90 36.65
CA GLU A 58 26.11 10.81 36.85
C GLU A 58 26.64 11.37 35.51
N THR A 59 26.82 12.70 35.47
CA THR A 59 27.59 13.57 34.55
C THR A 59 27.65 13.28 33.03
N LEU A 60 26.88 14.08 32.28
CA LEU A 60 26.68 14.03 30.81
C LEU A 60 27.77 14.72 29.95
N ASN A 61 28.84 15.28 30.53
CA ASN A 61 29.75 16.18 29.80
C ASN A 61 31.12 15.60 29.38
N GLU A 62 31.42 14.34 29.71
CA GLU A 62 32.66 13.67 29.23
C GLU A 62 32.40 12.53 28.22
N LEU A 63 31.14 12.22 27.89
CA LEU A 63 30.79 11.16 26.94
C LEU A 63 30.73 11.62 25.47
N PHE A 64 30.73 12.92 25.17
CA PHE A 64 30.46 13.45 23.82
C PHE A 64 31.70 13.66 22.94
N ARG A 65 32.84 13.04 23.26
CA ARG A 65 34.06 13.15 22.46
C ARG A 65 34.43 11.89 21.65
N GLY A 66 33.53 10.92 21.53
CA GLY A 66 33.80 9.66 20.81
C GLY A 66 32.60 9.04 20.12
N MET A 67 31.88 9.79 19.27
CA MET A 67 30.83 9.21 18.41
C MET A 67 30.96 9.72 16.98
N THR A 68 31.95 9.18 16.29
CA THR A 68 31.93 9.01 14.85
C THR A 68 32.11 7.53 14.61
N GLU A 69 31.02 6.80 14.38
CA GLU A 69 31.07 5.53 13.64
C GLU A 69 29.64 5.04 13.37
N ASP A 70 29.49 4.46 12.17
CA ASP A 70 28.43 3.52 11.83
C ASP A 70 28.25 2.49 12.96
N ILE A 71 27.10 1.82 13.03
CA ILE A 71 26.91 0.66 13.91
C ILE A 71 28.18 -0.20 13.88
N ASP A 72 28.93 -0.16 14.98
CA ASP A 72 30.20 -0.85 15.09
C ASP A 72 29.89 -2.34 15.11
N PHE A 73 30.14 -3.00 13.98
CA PHE A 73 30.04 -4.45 13.88
C PHE A 73 31.01 -5.12 14.86
N ASP A 74 32.04 -4.43 15.36
CA ASP A 74 32.95 -4.97 16.37
C ASP A 74 32.27 -5.12 17.76
N GLU A 75 31.18 -4.39 18.02
CA GLU A 75 30.41 -4.51 19.27
C GLU A 75 29.36 -5.65 19.22
N VAL A 76 28.79 -5.92 18.04
CA VAL A 76 28.00 -7.14 17.77
C VAL A 76 28.90 -8.37 17.62
N ASP A 77 30.17 -8.20 17.20
CA ASP A 77 31.17 -9.28 17.04
C ASP A 77 31.72 -9.80 18.37
N LYS A 78 31.66 -9.06 19.49
CA LYS A 78 32.23 -9.57 20.76
C LYS A 78 31.52 -10.81 21.32
N ARG A 79 30.24 -11.04 21.00
CA ARG A 79 29.49 -12.24 21.42
C ARG A 79 29.24 -13.25 20.29
N LYS A 80 29.36 -12.85 19.02
CA LYS A 80 29.20 -13.73 17.83
C LYS A 80 30.56 -14.20 17.24
N GLY A 81 31.67 -13.56 17.63
CA GLY A 81 33.02 -13.82 17.14
C GLY A 81 33.57 -15.21 17.47
N GLU A 82 33.16 -15.84 18.57
CA GLU A 82 33.58 -17.22 18.92
C GLU A 82 32.96 -18.25 17.96
N THR A 83 31.69 -18.07 17.56
CA THR A 83 31.02 -18.98 16.61
C THR A 83 31.46 -18.76 15.17
N PHE A 84 31.79 -17.51 14.81
CA PHE A 84 32.39 -17.18 13.51
C PHE A 84 33.82 -17.72 13.40
N GLN A 85 34.64 -17.59 14.46
CA GLN A 85 35.96 -18.23 14.53
C GLN A 85 35.88 -19.76 14.55
N GLU A 86 34.87 -20.38 15.15
CA GLU A 86 34.71 -21.84 15.08
C GLU A 86 34.37 -22.35 13.67
N LEU A 87 33.53 -21.61 12.93
CA LEU A 87 33.08 -22.01 11.60
C LEU A 87 34.08 -21.64 10.49
N PHE A 88 34.83 -20.55 10.67
CA PHE A 88 35.71 -19.95 9.68
C PHE A 88 37.13 -19.71 10.18
N GLY A 89 37.56 -20.33 11.29
CA GLY A 89 38.80 -19.97 12.00
C GLY A 89 40.11 -20.02 11.20
N ASN A 90 40.13 -20.72 10.07
CA ASN A 90 41.26 -20.74 9.14
C ASN A 90 41.02 -19.93 7.85
N MET A 91 39.86 -19.29 7.72
CA MET A 91 39.46 -18.51 6.56
C MET A 91 39.60 -17.03 6.87
N LYS A 92 40.26 -16.31 5.96
CA LYS A 92 40.40 -14.86 6.09
C LYS A 92 39.17 -14.14 5.53
N VAL A 93 38.50 -13.37 6.39
CA VAL A 93 37.33 -12.57 6.02
C VAL A 93 37.77 -11.18 5.57
N CYS A 94 37.25 -10.70 4.44
CA CYS A 94 37.41 -9.33 3.98
C CYS A 94 36.04 -8.66 3.89
N LYS A 95 35.94 -7.48 4.49
CA LYS A 95 34.77 -6.61 4.35
C LYS A 95 35.00 -5.68 3.16
N GLY A 96 34.10 -5.72 2.18
CA GLY A 96 34.07 -4.75 1.10
C GLY A 96 33.49 -3.41 1.58
N HIS A 97 33.73 -2.34 0.83
CA HIS A 97 33.03 -1.07 1.06
C HIS A 97 31.51 -1.27 0.98
N ALA A 98 30.77 -0.45 1.74
CA ALA A 98 29.31 -0.50 1.85
C ALA A 98 28.58 -0.48 0.49
N HIS A 99 29.18 0.15 -0.53
CA HIS A 99 28.56 0.29 -1.85
C HIS A 99 29.19 -0.57 -2.95
N GLN A 100 30.53 -0.69 -3.00
CA GLN A 100 31.22 -1.40 -4.07
C GLN A 100 32.70 -1.61 -3.76
N THR A 101 33.23 -2.81 -3.99
CA THR A 101 34.68 -3.06 -3.99
C THR A 101 35.12 -3.38 -5.41
N LYS A 102 35.76 -2.42 -6.08
CA LYS A 102 36.24 -2.55 -7.46
C LYS A 102 37.58 -3.28 -7.55
N ILE A 103 37.68 -4.18 -8.51
CA ILE A 103 38.86 -4.93 -8.89
C ILE A 103 39.13 -4.61 -10.36
N GLY A 104 39.88 -3.54 -10.59
CA GLY A 104 40.04 -2.96 -11.92
C GLY A 104 40.85 -1.67 -11.92
N SER A 105 41.86 -1.61 -12.80
CA SER A 105 42.71 -0.43 -13.12
C SER A 105 43.25 0.38 -11.93
N GLY A 106 44.38 -0.04 -11.37
CA GLY A 106 45.34 0.87 -10.72
C GLY A 106 45.27 1.07 -9.20
N GLU A 107 44.15 0.73 -8.53
CA GLU A 107 44.04 0.91 -7.07
C GLU A 107 44.40 -0.36 -6.28
N ASN A 108 45.30 -0.21 -5.30
CA ASN A 108 45.91 -1.27 -4.48
C ASN A 108 44.96 -1.92 -3.44
N SER A 109 43.65 -1.65 -3.45
CA SER A 109 42.77 -1.93 -2.31
C SER A 109 42.65 -3.42 -1.94
N MET A 110 42.79 -4.34 -2.91
CA MET A 110 42.75 -5.78 -2.64
C MET A 110 44.13 -6.49 -2.73
N ARG A 111 45.20 -5.77 -3.08
CA ARG A 111 46.51 -6.39 -3.40
C ARG A 111 47.28 -6.96 -2.20
N ARG A 112 46.79 -6.82 -0.97
CA ARG A 112 47.55 -7.19 0.24
C ARG A 112 46.95 -8.31 1.08
N THR A 113 45.78 -8.83 0.74
CA THR A 113 45.12 -9.80 1.62
C THR A 113 44.49 -10.95 0.85
N ASP A 114 45.08 -12.13 1.01
CA ASP A 114 44.42 -13.42 0.76
C ASP A 114 43.03 -13.41 1.41
N CYS A 115 41.99 -13.58 0.61
CA CYS A 115 40.61 -13.55 1.08
C CYS A 115 39.93 -14.88 0.80
N ASP A 116 39.35 -15.50 1.82
CA ASP A 116 38.57 -16.73 1.69
C ASP A 116 37.06 -16.44 1.79
N VAL A 117 36.67 -15.42 2.56
CA VAL A 117 35.28 -14.98 2.72
C VAL A 117 35.16 -13.49 2.41
N PHE A 118 34.29 -13.11 1.49
CA PHE A 118 34.05 -11.69 1.17
C PHE A 118 32.64 -11.26 1.57
N VAL A 119 32.52 -10.11 2.24
CA VAL A 119 31.22 -9.54 2.66
C VAL A 119 31.00 -8.19 1.96
N GLY A 120 30.07 -8.14 1.00
CA GLY A 120 29.73 -6.92 0.26
C GLY A 120 29.51 -7.12 -1.24
N HIS A 121 29.53 -6.03 -2.00
CA HIS A 121 29.42 -6.05 -3.47
C HIS A 121 30.81 -6.13 -4.12
N LEU A 122 31.14 -7.29 -4.66
CA LEU A 122 32.38 -7.57 -5.39
C LEU A 122 32.24 -7.13 -6.85
N TRP A 123 32.99 -6.13 -7.29
CA TRP A 123 32.92 -5.62 -8.66
C TRP A 123 34.23 -5.88 -9.41
N ILE A 124 34.18 -6.58 -10.53
CA ILE A 124 35.32 -7.03 -11.32
C ILE A 124 35.25 -6.34 -12.68
N ASP A 125 36.17 -5.42 -12.93
CA ASP A 125 36.26 -4.61 -14.15
C ASP A 125 37.74 -4.52 -14.53
N THR A 126 38.30 -5.66 -14.91
CA THR A 126 39.72 -5.77 -15.27
C THR A 126 39.88 -5.93 -16.76
N LYS A 127 40.86 -5.25 -17.35
CA LYS A 127 41.28 -5.47 -18.74
C LYS A 127 42.16 -6.72 -18.90
N ASP A 128 42.59 -7.33 -17.80
CA ASP A 128 43.41 -8.53 -17.82
C ASP A 128 42.61 -9.74 -18.32
N GLU A 129 43.28 -10.66 -19.03
CA GLU A 129 42.65 -11.90 -19.51
C GLU A 129 42.41 -12.93 -18.41
N LYS A 130 43.04 -12.76 -17.23
CA LYS A 130 42.98 -13.69 -16.10
C LYS A 130 42.46 -13.01 -14.85
N LEU A 131 41.65 -13.75 -14.09
CA LEU A 131 41.11 -13.30 -12.82
C LEU A 131 42.27 -13.16 -11.79
N PRO A 132 42.35 -12.06 -11.03
CA PRO A 132 43.37 -11.91 -10.00
C PRO A 132 43.33 -13.06 -8.99
N SER A 133 44.49 -13.57 -8.60
CA SER A 133 44.62 -14.74 -7.71
C SER A 133 43.96 -14.55 -6.33
N ALA A 134 43.85 -13.31 -5.86
CA ALA A 134 43.14 -12.99 -4.62
C ALA A 134 41.64 -13.29 -4.70
N VAL A 135 41.05 -13.18 -5.90
CA VAL A 135 39.61 -13.38 -6.14
C VAL A 135 39.29 -14.84 -6.43
N SER A 136 40.19 -15.55 -7.13
CA SER A 136 40.01 -17.00 -7.41
C SER A 136 40.08 -17.86 -6.15
N ARG A 137 40.59 -17.32 -5.04
CA ARG A 137 40.66 -17.97 -3.72
C ARG A 137 39.38 -17.88 -2.88
N LEU A 138 38.43 -17.03 -3.27
CA LEU A 138 37.18 -16.85 -2.52
C LEU A 138 36.41 -18.17 -2.43
N ARG A 139 36.03 -18.55 -1.20
CA ARG A 139 35.23 -19.75 -0.90
C ARG A 139 33.77 -19.43 -0.62
N LEU A 140 33.52 -18.23 -0.09
CA LEU A 140 32.21 -17.71 0.29
C LEU A 140 32.11 -16.22 -0.04
N VAL A 141 30.99 -15.81 -0.61
CA VAL A 141 30.61 -14.41 -0.74
C VAL A 141 29.25 -14.18 -0.08
N LEU A 142 29.23 -13.32 0.94
CA LEU A 142 28.01 -12.80 1.56
C LEU A 142 27.71 -11.43 0.95
N GLY A 143 26.99 -11.43 -0.16
CA GLY A 143 26.76 -10.27 -0.98
C GLY A 143 26.48 -10.63 -2.44
N CYS A 144 27.01 -9.82 -3.36
CA CYS A 144 26.83 -10.06 -4.80
C CYS A 144 28.13 -9.82 -5.57
N ILE A 145 28.20 -10.44 -6.74
CA ILE A 145 29.33 -10.33 -7.65
C ILE A 145 28.85 -9.61 -8.92
N THR A 146 29.60 -8.64 -9.42
CA THR A 146 29.39 -8.03 -10.72
C THR A 146 30.68 -8.09 -11.51
N VAL A 147 30.68 -8.74 -12.66
CA VAL A 147 31.79 -8.67 -13.62
C VAL A 147 31.32 -7.84 -14.78
N MET A 148 31.99 -6.73 -15.05
CA MET A 148 31.58 -5.81 -16.10
C MET A 148 32.77 -5.44 -16.99
N ASN A 149 32.56 -5.42 -18.31
CA ASN A 149 33.53 -4.93 -19.29
C ASN A 149 34.94 -5.52 -19.13
N SER A 150 35.02 -6.80 -18.73
CA SER A 150 36.30 -7.41 -18.41
C SER A 150 36.96 -8.02 -19.65
N GLY A 151 38.29 -7.98 -19.69
CA GLY A 151 39.12 -8.70 -20.64
C GLY A 151 39.21 -10.20 -20.36
N LEU A 152 38.54 -10.70 -19.31
CA LEU A 152 38.64 -12.07 -18.84
C LEU A 152 38.19 -13.06 -19.91
N ARG A 153 39.04 -14.04 -20.21
CA ARG A 153 38.65 -15.18 -21.05
C ARG A 153 37.95 -16.27 -20.25
N GLU A 154 38.33 -16.43 -18.99
CA GLU A 154 37.79 -17.42 -18.08
C GLU A 154 37.56 -16.79 -16.71
N LEU A 155 36.37 -17.00 -16.14
CA LEU A 155 36.04 -16.57 -14.80
C LEU A 155 36.14 -17.78 -13.85
N ASN A 156 37.33 -18.00 -13.31
CA ASN A 156 37.63 -19.17 -12.48
C ASN A 156 37.45 -18.87 -10.98
N PHE A 157 36.29 -19.24 -10.48
CA PHE A 157 35.88 -19.33 -9.08
C PHE A 157 35.87 -20.79 -8.56
N SER A 158 36.83 -21.63 -8.98
CA SER A 158 36.90 -23.05 -8.60
C SER A 158 36.86 -23.33 -7.09
N LEU A 159 37.17 -22.33 -6.24
CA LEU A 159 37.09 -22.45 -4.79
C LEU A 159 35.77 -21.90 -4.20
N LEU A 160 34.99 -21.12 -4.95
CA LEU A 160 33.75 -20.50 -4.48
C LEU A 160 32.66 -21.56 -4.42
N SER A 161 32.25 -21.89 -3.21
CA SER A 161 31.28 -22.96 -2.92
C SER A 161 29.91 -22.43 -2.52
N LEU A 162 29.81 -21.18 -2.09
CA LEU A 162 28.58 -20.58 -1.59
C LEU A 162 28.54 -19.08 -1.88
N LEU A 163 27.41 -18.62 -2.40
CA LEU A 163 27.14 -17.20 -2.65
C LEU A 163 25.76 -16.86 -2.06
N ILE A 164 25.74 -16.01 -1.03
CA ILE A 164 24.55 -15.67 -0.24
C ILE A 164 24.16 -14.23 -0.54
N TYR A 165 22.94 -14.02 -1.04
CA TYR A 165 22.38 -12.69 -1.26
C TYR A 165 22.28 -11.88 0.04
N ASN A 166 22.60 -10.60 -0.02
CA ASN A 166 22.41 -9.66 1.09
C ASN A 166 21.77 -8.37 0.54
N GLU A 167 20.47 -8.20 0.72
CA GLU A 167 19.73 -7.04 0.18
C GLU A 167 20.29 -5.67 0.59
N ARG A 168 20.93 -5.56 1.77
CA ARG A 168 21.51 -4.30 2.25
C ARG A 168 22.77 -3.92 1.48
N ARG A 169 23.46 -4.90 0.89
CA ARG A 169 24.73 -4.71 0.17
C ARG A 169 24.62 -5.02 -1.31
N CYS A 170 23.54 -5.68 -1.73
CA CYS A 170 23.30 -6.11 -3.08
C CYS A 170 22.18 -5.30 -3.70
N ARG A 171 22.36 -4.96 -4.98
CA ARG A 171 21.24 -4.68 -5.89
C ARG A 171 20.46 -5.99 -6.15
N PRO A 172 19.31 -6.03 -6.87
CA PRO A 172 18.43 -7.21 -6.95
C PRO A 172 18.99 -8.42 -7.73
N TYR A 173 20.31 -8.63 -7.70
CA TYR A 173 21.05 -9.71 -8.32
C TYR A 173 22.12 -10.24 -7.36
N VAL A 174 22.42 -11.52 -7.51
CA VAL A 174 23.47 -12.21 -6.74
C VAL A 174 24.77 -12.29 -7.54
N LEU A 175 24.69 -12.52 -8.85
CA LEU A 175 25.83 -12.52 -9.76
C LEU A 175 25.43 -11.81 -11.05
N ARG A 176 26.20 -10.83 -11.53
CA ARG A 176 25.86 -10.03 -12.70
C ARG A 176 27.05 -9.96 -13.65
N LEU A 177 26.85 -10.19 -14.94
CA LEU A 177 27.92 -10.37 -15.93
C LEU A 177 27.63 -9.51 -17.17
N VAL A 178 28.16 -8.29 -17.23
CA VAL A 178 27.78 -7.30 -18.25
C VAL A 178 28.96 -6.94 -19.15
N ASP A 179 28.78 -6.94 -20.46
CA ASP A 179 29.75 -6.55 -21.49
C ASP A 179 31.09 -7.29 -21.45
N ASN A 180 31.09 -8.59 -21.12
CA ASN A 180 32.31 -9.41 -21.06
C ASN A 180 32.52 -10.20 -22.37
N GLU A 181 32.85 -9.51 -23.47
CA GLU A 181 32.91 -10.11 -24.82
C GLU A 181 33.90 -11.28 -24.96
N ASN A 182 34.99 -11.25 -24.18
CA ASN A 182 36.03 -12.29 -24.23
C ASN A 182 35.72 -13.51 -23.36
N LEU A 183 34.69 -13.45 -22.51
CA LEU A 183 34.43 -14.48 -21.51
C LEU A 183 33.85 -15.74 -22.17
N THR A 184 34.63 -16.82 -22.15
CA THR A 184 34.30 -18.10 -22.81
C THR A 184 33.92 -19.21 -21.83
N SER A 185 34.26 -19.10 -20.55
CA SER A 185 33.88 -20.07 -19.54
C SER A 185 33.79 -19.47 -18.13
N ILE A 186 32.98 -20.11 -17.28
CA ILE A 186 32.89 -19.81 -15.85
C ILE A 186 33.00 -21.11 -15.08
N THR A 187 33.94 -21.18 -14.15
CA THR A 187 34.14 -22.36 -13.32
C THR A 187 33.92 -21.99 -11.87
N PHE A 188 32.99 -22.63 -11.19
CA PHE A 188 32.78 -22.57 -9.75
C PHE A 188 33.27 -23.86 -9.08
N HIS A 189 33.22 -23.92 -7.76
CA HIS A 189 33.43 -25.17 -7.04
C HIS A 189 32.37 -26.23 -7.42
N GLU A 190 32.73 -27.51 -7.40
CA GLU A 190 31.82 -28.64 -7.71
C GLU A 190 30.53 -28.64 -6.87
N ASN A 191 30.63 -28.13 -5.64
CA ASN A 191 29.54 -28.01 -4.67
C ASN A 191 28.98 -26.58 -4.58
N PHE A 192 29.15 -25.77 -5.62
CA PHE A 192 28.65 -24.39 -5.64
C PHE A 192 27.13 -24.34 -5.44
N THR A 193 26.71 -23.49 -4.53
CA THR A 193 25.30 -23.27 -4.20
C THR A 193 25.01 -21.78 -4.11
N MET A 194 23.85 -21.36 -4.63
CA MET A 194 23.32 -20.02 -4.46
C MET A 194 21.78 -20.05 -4.51
N PRO A 195 21.07 -19.01 -3.99
CA PRO A 195 19.61 -18.98 -4.02
C PRO A 195 19.06 -18.95 -5.45
N ASP A 196 18.16 -19.90 -5.79
CA ASP A 196 17.58 -20.02 -7.14
C ASP A 196 16.83 -18.75 -7.62
N SER A 197 16.39 -17.89 -6.69
CA SER A 197 15.52 -16.73 -6.95
C SER A 197 16.27 -15.44 -7.30
N HIS A 198 17.61 -15.45 -7.33
CA HIS A 198 18.38 -14.21 -7.48
C HIS A 198 19.25 -14.24 -8.74
N LEU A 199 18.82 -13.40 -9.67
CA LEU A 199 19.15 -13.36 -11.10
C LEU A 199 20.66 -13.31 -11.42
N ILE A 200 21.06 -14.09 -12.46
CA ILE A 200 22.28 -13.87 -13.25
C ILE A 200 21.90 -13.24 -14.59
N LEU A 201 22.46 -12.07 -14.91
CA LEU A 201 22.30 -11.46 -16.24
C LEU A 201 23.61 -11.34 -16.99
N PHE A 202 23.58 -11.83 -18.23
CA PHE A 202 24.63 -11.69 -19.23
C PHE A 202 24.25 -10.69 -20.30
N ALA A 203 25.20 -9.88 -20.73
CA ALA A 203 25.11 -9.27 -22.05
C ALA A 203 26.50 -8.88 -22.55
N GLY A 204 27.12 -9.76 -23.33
CA GLY A 204 28.35 -9.55 -24.07
C GLY A 204 28.51 -10.71 -25.06
N LYS A 205 29.08 -10.43 -26.24
CA LYS A 205 29.07 -11.29 -27.43
C LYS A 205 29.42 -12.78 -27.22
N HIS A 206 28.58 -13.65 -27.81
CA HIS A 206 28.73 -15.01 -28.41
C HIS A 206 29.69 -16.09 -27.83
N SER A 207 30.45 -15.84 -26.77
CA SER A 207 31.52 -16.74 -26.34
C SER A 207 31.12 -17.71 -25.22
N LEU A 208 30.13 -17.33 -24.40
CA LEU A 208 29.70 -18.12 -23.24
C LEU A 208 28.42 -18.91 -23.54
N THR A 209 28.47 -20.23 -23.40
CA THR A 209 27.33 -21.14 -23.54
C THR A 209 26.92 -21.73 -22.19
N GLU A 210 25.72 -22.30 -22.06
CA GLU A 210 25.31 -22.97 -20.82
C GLU A 210 26.24 -24.14 -20.46
N GLU A 211 26.90 -24.72 -21.46
CA GLU A 211 27.90 -25.78 -21.31
C GLU A 211 29.23 -25.30 -20.77
N SER A 212 29.53 -24.01 -20.96
CA SER A 212 30.77 -23.40 -20.49
C SER A 212 30.72 -22.95 -19.02
N ILE A 213 29.59 -23.16 -18.33
CA ILE A 213 29.42 -22.89 -16.90
C ILE A 213 29.51 -24.22 -16.13
N THR A 214 30.56 -24.38 -15.31
CA THR A 214 30.83 -25.60 -14.53
C THR A 214 30.78 -25.30 -13.03
N PRO A 215 30.03 -26.05 -12.18
CA PRO A 215 29.10 -27.11 -12.56
C PRO A 215 27.87 -26.53 -13.27
N ARG A 216 27.23 -27.36 -14.11
CA ARG A 216 25.97 -27.01 -14.77
C ARG A 216 24.91 -26.74 -13.70
N MET A 217 24.49 -25.50 -13.56
CA MET A 217 23.51 -25.13 -12.55
C MET A 217 22.08 -25.23 -13.13
N LYS A 218 21.10 -25.68 -12.34
CA LYS A 218 19.68 -25.76 -12.76
C LYS A 218 18.97 -24.44 -12.45
N GLY A 219 18.07 -23.99 -13.33
CA GLY A 219 17.24 -22.78 -13.10
C GLY A 219 17.79 -21.49 -13.72
N TYR A 220 18.85 -21.58 -14.53
CA TYR A 220 19.43 -20.43 -15.22
C TYR A 220 19.03 -20.46 -16.69
N HIS A 221 18.68 -19.30 -17.23
CA HIS A 221 18.46 -19.12 -18.66
C HIS A 221 19.50 -18.14 -19.17
N LEU A 222 20.45 -18.64 -19.98
CA LEU A 222 21.18 -17.72 -20.84
C LEU A 222 20.19 -17.19 -21.87
N PRO A 223 20.10 -15.86 -22.08
CA PRO A 223 19.28 -15.31 -23.15
C PRO A 223 19.65 -16.01 -24.45
N LYS A 224 18.68 -16.56 -25.18
CA LYS A 224 18.97 -17.12 -26.51
C LYS A 224 19.43 -15.97 -27.41
N ASP A 225 20.45 -16.21 -28.23
CA ASP A 225 21.06 -15.21 -29.13
C ASP A 225 20.06 -14.45 -30.02
N SER A 226 18.85 -14.97 -30.22
CA SER A 226 17.79 -14.31 -30.98
C SER A 226 17.20 -13.09 -30.26
N ASP A 227 17.29 -13.02 -28.94
CA ASP A 227 16.42 -12.15 -28.17
C ASP A 227 17.09 -10.84 -27.71
N ASP A 228 18.43 -10.76 -27.64
CA ASP A 228 19.17 -9.55 -27.20
C ASP A 228 19.30 -8.46 -28.29
N CYS A 229 18.88 -7.25 -27.96
CA CYS A 229 18.82 -6.08 -28.83
C CYS A 229 20.08 -5.16 -28.83
N ARG A 230 21.16 -5.49 -28.11
CA ARG A 230 22.36 -4.62 -28.10
C ARG A 230 23.01 -4.48 -29.48
N ASP A 231 23.26 -5.61 -30.14
CA ASP A 231 24.05 -5.66 -31.40
C ASP A 231 23.21 -5.79 -32.68
N LYS A 232 21.93 -6.15 -32.54
CA LYS A 232 21.03 -6.40 -33.68
C LYS A 232 20.10 -5.21 -33.91
N LYS A 233 20.00 -4.78 -35.18
CA LYS A 233 19.09 -3.69 -35.58
C LYS A 233 17.63 -4.13 -35.74
N ARG A 234 17.32 -5.43 -35.89
CA ARG A 234 15.94 -5.93 -36.14
C ARG A 234 15.68 -7.30 -35.52
N GLY A 235 14.45 -7.52 -35.02
CA GLY A 235 13.90 -8.83 -34.66
C GLY A 235 14.18 -9.34 -33.24
N CYS A 236 14.83 -8.53 -32.40
CA CYS A 236 15.11 -8.85 -31.01
C CYS A 236 13.94 -8.42 -30.10
N LYS A 237 13.77 -9.10 -28.96
CA LYS A 237 12.62 -8.92 -28.04
C LYS A 237 13.00 -8.31 -26.70
N VAL A 238 14.23 -8.53 -26.22
CA VAL A 238 14.70 -8.12 -24.90
C VAL A 238 15.96 -7.28 -25.03
N PHE A 239 16.03 -6.15 -24.35
CA PHE A 239 17.26 -5.35 -24.25
C PHE A 239 17.80 -5.44 -22.83
N TYR A 240 19.01 -5.95 -22.66
CA TYR A 240 19.67 -5.96 -21.36
C TYR A 240 20.48 -4.68 -21.19
N GLY A 241 20.48 -4.06 -20.01
CA GLY A 241 21.25 -2.86 -19.70
C GLY A 241 20.50 -1.54 -19.91
N ASP A 242 21.24 -0.43 -19.95
CA ASP A 242 20.66 0.90 -20.04
C ASP A 242 20.28 1.21 -21.50
N PHE A 243 18.98 1.30 -21.78
CA PHE A 243 18.44 1.61 -23.09
C PHE A 243 18.27 3.11 -23.25
N PHE A 244 19.13 3.74 -24.04
CA PHE A 244 19.03 5.15 -24.39
C PHE A 244 18.15 5.31 -25.63
N TYR A 245 16.93 5.83 -25.43
CA TYR A 245 15.99 6.04 -26.51
C TYR A 245 16.48 7.13 -27.48
N SER A 246 16.33 6.85 -28.77
CA SER A 246 16.51 7.77 -29.88
C SER A 246 15.35 7.59 -30.86
N GLU A 247 14.87 8.68 -31.45
CA GLU A 247 13.69 8.67 -32.35
C GLU A 247 13.85 7.75 -33.56
N ASN A 248 15.10 7.53 -34.00
CA ASN A 248 15.42 6.68 -35.14
C ASN A 248 15.73 5.22 -34.74
N ASP A 249 15.44 4.83 -33.50
CA ASP A 249 15.74 3.47 -33.03
C ASP A 249 14.67 2.47 -33.51
N GLU A 250 14.95 1.83 -34.66
CA GLU A 250 14.08 0.79 -35.25
C GLU A 250 13.77 -0.38 -34.30
N ARG A 251 14.61 -0.62 -33.27
CA ARG A 251 14.48 -1.75 -32.34
C ARG A 251 13.20 -1.71 -31.52
N LEU A 252 12.65 -0.52 -31.27
CA LEU A 252 11.43 -0.36 -30.46
C LEU A 252 10.20 -1.03 -31.06
N SER A 253 10.18 -1.21 -32.38
CA SER A 253 9.07 -1.89 -33.05
C SER A 253 8.95 -3.38 -32.66
N THR A 254 10.06 -4.00 -32.24
CA THR A 254 10.11 -5.42 -31.84
C THR A 254 10.44 -5.62 -30.35
N LEU A 255 10.89 -4.57 -29.66
CA LEU A 255 11.27 -4.63 -28.25
C LEU A 255 10.02 -4.85 -27.37
N GLU A 256 10.02 -5.93 -26.60
CA GLU A 256 8.95 -6.28 -25.65
C GLU A 256 9.37 -5.98 -24.21
N ARG A 257 10.68 -6.04 -23.90
CA ARG A 257 11.20 -5.95 -22.53
C ARG A 257 12.57 -5.28 -22.47
N ILE A 258 12.79 -4.43 -21.47
CA ILE A 258 14.09 -3.84 -21.12
C ILE A 258 14.47 -4.35 -19.73
N GLU A 259 15.58 -5.06 -19.61
CA GLU A 259 16.16 -5.47 -18.34
C GLU A 259 17.33 -4.55 -17.98
N GLY A 260 17.00 -3.39 -17.43
CA GLY A 260 17.91 -2.32 -17.11
C GLY A 260 17.14 -1.00 -17.05
N ARG A 261 17.84 0.11 -17.24
CA ARG A 261 17.23 1.45 -17.16
C ARG A 261 16.81 1.95 -18.54
N LEU A 262 15.55 2.35 -18.71
CA LEU A 262 15.10 3.08 -19.89
C LEU A 262 15.39 4.57 -19.70
N VAL A 263 16.20 5.17 -20.58
CA VAL A 263 16.58 6.58 -20.55
C VAL A 263 15.99 7.30 -21.77
N ILE A 264 15.09 8.25 -21.52
CA ILE A 264 14.45 9.12 -22.52
C ILE A 264 14.96 10.53 -22.27
N GLN A 265 15.93 10.98 -23.08
CA GLN A 265 16.56 12.28 -22.88
C GLN A 265 16.72 13.06 -24.17
N ASN A 266 16.45 14.37 -24.12
CA ASN A 266 16.60 15.30 -25.25
C ASN A 266 15.83 14.87 -26.51
N THR A 267 14.60 14.38 -26.34
CA THR A 267 13.77 13.93 -27.47
C THR A 267 12.68 14.95 -27.81
N SER A 268 12.21 14.89 -29.04
CA SER A 268 11.08 15.68 -29.55
C SER A 268 9.73 15.00 -29.32
N LEU A 269 9.71 13.88 -28.58
CA LEU A 269 8.48 13.18 -28.19
C LEU A 269 7.47 14.12 -27.56
N THR A 270 6.23 14.08 -28.05
CA THR A 270 5.09 14.78 -27.44
C THR A 270 4.34 13.89 -26.44
N ASN A 271 4.48 12.57 -26.55
CA ASN A 271 3.92 11.58 -25.62
C ASN A 271 4.83 10.34 -25.47
N LEU A 272 4.47 9.44 -24.56
CA LEU A 272 5.23 8.20 -24.29
C LEU A 272 4.58 6.94 -24.88
N SER A 273 3.69 7.08 -25.88
CA SER A 273 2.87 5.96 -26.37
C SER A 273 3.67 4.84 -27.02
N VAL A 274 4.86 5.15 -27.54
CA VAL A 274 5.80 4.19 -28.12
C VAL A 274 6.26 3.14 -27.10
N PHE A 275 6.21 3.43 -25.80
CA PHE A 275 6.67 2.53 -24.74
C PHE A 275 5.54 1.72 -24.07
N GLU A 276 4.26 1.91 -24.44
CA GLU A 276 3.12 1.26 -23.76
C GLU A 276 3.21 -0.27 -23.73
N LYS A 277 3.85 -0.88 -24.73
CA LYS A 277 4.00 -2.34 -24.84
C LYS A 277 5.28 -2.86 -24.18
N ILE A 278 6.21 -1.98 -23.80
CA ILE A 278 7.52 -2.37 -23.28
C ILE A 278 7.44 -2.57 -21.77
N THR A 279 7.90 -3.73 -21.30
CA THR A 279 8.09 -3.99 -19.87
C THR A 279 9.49 -3.55 -19.45
N VAL A 280 9.61 -2.61 -18.52
CA VAL A 280 10.89 -2.15 -17.98
C VAL A 280 11.14 -2.82 -16.63
N VAL A 281 12.20 -3.60 -16.55
CA VAL A 281 12.70 -4.24 -15.32
C VAL A 281 14.02 -3.58 -14.96
N GLY A 282 13.95 -2.51 -14.18
CA GLY A 282 15.08 -1.79 -13.63
C GLY A 282 15.97 -2.69 -12.80
N LEU A 283 17.22 -2.87 -13.24
CA LEU A 283 18.25 -3.57 -12.46
C LEU A 283 18.88 -2.67 -11.39
N HIS A 284 18.65 -1.36 -11.49
CA HIS A 284 19.04 -0.32 -10.56
C HIS A 284 18.10 0.88 -10.71
N GLY A 285 17.89 1.63 -9.63
CA GLY A 285 17.09 2.85 -9.66
C GLY A 285 17.86 4.03 -10.27
N PRO A 286 17.23 4.91 -11.07
CA PRO A 286 15.88 4.80 -11.60
C PRO A 286 15.70 3.70 -12.65
N ALA A 287 14.57 2.97 -12.64
CA ALA A 287 14.22 2.05 -13.72
C ALA A 287 13.84 2.80 -15.02
N LEU A 288 13.17 3.94 -14.89
CA LEU A 288 12.79 4.84 -15.98
C LEU A 288 13.34 6.24 -15.70
N LYS A 289 14.11 6.81 -16.62
CA LYS A 289 14.67 8.17 -16.52
C LYS A 289 14.20 9.00 -17.70
N ILE A 290 13.41 10.04 -17.45
CA ILE A 290 12.86 10.94 -18.46
C ILE A 290 13.36 12.35 -18.17
N THR A 291 14.29 12.85 -18.98
CA THR A 291 14.93 14.14 -18.72
C THR A 291 15.09 15.03 -19.94
N ASP A 292 14.98 16.36 -19.79
CA ASP A 292 15.29 17.33 -20.84
C ASP A 292 14.45 17.17 -22.14
N ASN A 293 13.20 16.67 -22.06
CA ASN A 293 12.30 16.52 -23.22
C ASN A 293 11.32 17.69 -23.32
N SER A 294 11.73 18.79 -23.97
CA SER A 294 10.97 20.06 -24.00
C SER A 294 9.60 19.97 -24.68
N ASN A 295 9.41 19.00 -25.58
CA ASN A 295 8.18 18.84 -26.34
C ASN A 295 7.19 17.86 -25.69
N LEU A 296 7.59 17.18 -24.61
CA LEU A 296 6.77 16.16 -23.97
C LEU A 296 5.61 16.80 -23.21
N THR A 297 4.40 16.64 -23.75
CA THR A 297 3.17 17.25 -23.22
C THR A 297 2.17 16.25 -22.64
N ASP A 298 2.28 14.97 -22.98
CA ASP A 298 1.35 13.92 -22.53
C ASP A 298 2.11 12.72 -21.94
N ILE A 299 1.80 12.39 -20.69
CA ILE A 299 2.42 11.28 -19.95
C ILE A 299 1.44 10.14 -19.66
N SER A 300 0.24 10.17 -20.24
CA SER A 300 -0.81 9.18 -20.00
C SER A 300 -0.35 7.75 -20.32
N SER A 301 0.59 7.57 -21.25
CA SER A 301 1.13 6.24 -21.54
C SER A 301 1.88 5.61 -20.36
N LEU A 302 2.37 6.38 -19.38
CA LEU A 302 2.94 5.83 -18.14
C LEU A 302 1.94 4.93 -17.39
N TYR A 303 0.63 5.20 -17.46
CA TYR A 303 -0.41 4.36 -16.82
C TYR A 303 -0.44 2.93 -17.36
N LYS A 304 0.03 2.72 -18.60
CA LYS A 304 -0.02 1.43 -19.28
C LYS A 304 1.33 0.71 -19.28
N MET A 305 2.41 1.42 -18.99
CA MET A 305 3.76 0.85 -18.93
C MET A 305 3.90 -0.09 -17.73
N LYS A 306 4.54 -1.24 -17.95
CA LYS A 306 4.89 -2.19 -16.88
C LYS A 306 6.31 -1.90 -16.42
N ILE A 307 6.47 -1.07 -15.38
CA ILE A 307 7.77 -0.71 -14.83
C ILE A 307 7.93 -1.37 -13.46
N ARG A 308 9.05 -2.06 -13.25
CA ARG A 308 9.45 -2.65 -11.98
C ARG A 308 10.94 -2.39 -11.78
N GLY A 309 11.40 -2.21 -10.56
CA GLY A 309 12.81 -2.03 -10.27
C GLY A 309 13.04 -1.52 -8.86
N PRO A 310 14.29 -1.50 -8.38
CA PRO A 310 14.62 -0.89 -7.10
C PRO A 310 14.48 0.62 -7.18
N GLU A 311 14.18 1.26 -6.05
CA GLU A 311 13.87 2.69 -6.00
C GLU A 311 15.07 3.61 -6.29
N PRO A 312 14.86 4.83 -6.85
CA PRO A 312 13.64 5.29 -7.52
C PRO A 312 13.16 4.34 -8.61
N ILE A 313 11.86 4.26 -8.85
CA ILE A 313 11.37 3.61 -10.08
C ILE A 313 11.45 4.60 -11.25
N LEU A 314 11.14 5.89 -11.02
CA LEU A 314 11.09 6.94 -12.03
C LEU A 314 11.95 8.16 -11.63
N GLU A 315 12.77 8.66 -12.55
CA GLU A 315 13.41 9.99 -12.48
C GLU A 315 12.83 10.88 -13.58
N TRP A 316 12.23 12.01 -13.22
CA TRP A 316 11.63 12.98 -14.14
C TRP A 316 12.27 14.36 -13.95
N ARG A 317 12.91 14.96 -14.96
CA ARG A 317 13.59 16.26 -14.78
C ARG A 317 13.63 17.10 -16.06
N ARG A 318 13.32 18.40 -15.99
CA ARG A 318 13.47 19.34 -17.13
C ARG A 318 12.68 18.93 -18.41
N ASN A 319 11.54 18.27 -18.26
CA ASN A 319 10.62 18.01 -19.39
C ASN A 319 9.69 19.23 -19.60
N GLY A 320 9.13 19.39 -20.81
CA GLY A 320 8.40 20.57 -21.28
C GLY A 320 7.33 21.11 -20.33
N ARG A 321 7.03 22.43 -20.41
CA ARG A 321 6.15 23.16 -19.45
C ARG A 321 4.66 22.77 -19.48
N LEU A 322 4.19 22.04 -20.49
CA LEU A 322 2.75 21.94 -20.83
C LEU A 322 2.02 20.69 -20.30
N TRP A 323 2.71 19.78 -19.62
CA TRP A 323 2.14 18.49 -19.17
C TRP A 323 1.14 18.58 -18.01
N CYS A 324 0.97 19.75 -17.40
CA CYS A 324 0.21 19.92 -16.16
C CYS A 324 -1.15 20.59 -16.36
N ARG A 325 -2.07 19.92 -17.08
CA ARG A 325 -3.42 20.45 -17.27
C ARG A 325 -4.48 19.86 -16.32
N GLY A 326 -4.15 18.91 -15.42
CA GLY A 326 -5.16 18.34 -14.50
C GLY A 326 -4.66 17.74 -13.18
N LYS A 327 -5.54 17.73 -12.15
CA LYS A 327 -5.33 17.08 -10.83
C LYS A 327 -5.10 15.57 -10.89
N LEU A 328 -5.47 14.91 -12.00
CA LEU A 328 -5.36 13.46 -12.17
C LEU A 328 -3.88 13.01 -12.20
N ASP A 329 -3.00 13.84 -12.76
CA ASP A 329 -1.59 13.52 -12.99
C ASP A 329 -0.76 13.53 -11.70
N LEU A 330 -1.16 14.29 -10.68
CA LEU A 330 -0.48 14.36 -9.39
C LEU A 330 -0.70 13.09 -8.54
N LYS A 331 -1.95 12.61 -8.48
CA LYS A 331 -2.29 11.35 -7.78
C LYS A 331 -1.63 10.14 -8.43
N LEU A 332 -1.47 10.16 -9.75
CA LEU A 332 -0.72 9.15 -10.49
C LEU A 332 0.73 9.09 -10.05
N LEU A 333 1.39 10.24 -10.00
CA LEU A 333 2.77 10.33 -9.57
C LEU A 333 2.93 9.82 -8.15
N ILE A 334 2.06 10.24 -7.23
CA ILE A 334 2.06 9.74 -5.84
C ILE A 334 1.92 8.21 -5.79
N ARG A 335 1.06 7.59 -6.61
CA ARG A 335 0.92 6.11 -6.69
C ARG A 335 2.17 5.40 -7.20
N ILE A 336 2.90 5.98 -8.16
CA ILE A 336 4.13 5.39 -8.71
C ILE A 336 5.33 5.61 -7.76
N THR A 337 5.24 6.53 -6.79
CA THR A 337 6.39 7.09 -6.05
C THR A 337 6.31 6.98 -4.52
N GLN A 338 5.52 6.03 -3.98
CA GLN A 338 5.05 6.05 -2.59
C GLN A 338 6.12 6.12 -1.47
N ASP A 339 7.41 5.84 -1.71
CA ASP A 339 8.37 5.66 -0.59
C ASP A 339 9.46 6.76 -0.40
N LEU A 340 9.69 7.71 -1.33
CA LEU A 340 10.62 8.85 -1.12
C LEU A 340 10.31 10.07 -2.03
N PRO A 341 10.69 11.32 -1.65
CA PRO A 341 10.37 12.53 -2.40
C PRO A 341 11.15 12.65 -3.72
N TYR A 342 10.45 12.64 -4.87
CA TYR A 342 11.05 12.84 -6.19
C TYR A 342 10.76 14.19 -6.82
N ASN A 343 11.80 14.74 -7.45
CA ASN A 343 11.87 16.03 -8.12
C ASN A 343 10.96 16.16 -9.36
N LEU A 344 9.66 16.38 -9.21
CA LEU A 344 8.68 16.72 -10.26
C LEU A 344 8.86 18.08 -10.97
N GLY A 345 10.09 18.54 -11.06
CA GLY A 345 10.41 19.94 -11.21
C GLY A 345 11.14 20.35 -9.95
N THR A 346 12.48 20.32 -10.02
CA THR A 346 13.28 20.96 -8.99
C THR A 346 13.39 22.42 -9.35
N LEU A 347 12.87 23.30 -8.50
CA LEU A 347 13.39 24.65 -8.43
C LEU A 347 14.71 24.56 -7.66
N GLU A 348 15.82 24.56 -8.39
CA GLU A 348 17.15 24.69 -7.81
C GLU A 348 17.37 26.13 -7.39
N TRP A 349 16.85 26.47 -6.21
CA TRP A 349 17.19 27.70 -5.49
C TRP A 349 18.31 27.39 -4.51
N TYR A 350 19.46 28.03 -4.71
CA TYR A 350 20.65 27.87 -3.87
C TYR A 350 20.64 28.84 -2.68
N GLU A 351 19.74 29.82 -2.67
CA GLU A 351 19.58 30.83 -1.61
C GLU A 351 18.30 30.60 -0.80
N ALA A 352 18.27 31.11 0.44
CA ALA A 352 17.09 31.05 1.28
C ALA A 352 15.99 31.95 0.70
N ILE A 353 14.83 31.38 0.38
CA ILE A 353 13.66 32.16 -0.03
C ILE A 353 13.10 32.82 1.23
N ASP A 354 13.18 34.15 1.33
CA ASP A 354 12.48 34.93 2.34
C ASP A 354 11.28 35.63 1.68
N VAL A 355 10.08 35.17 2.04
CA VAL A 355 8.80 35.67 1.48
C VAL A 355 8.57 37.16 1.78
N LYS A 356 9.22 37.73 2.80
CA LYS A 356 9.11 39.17 3.13
C LYS A 356 10.18 40.03 2.46
N SER A 357 11.19 39.42 1.83
CA SER A 357 12.18 40.20 1.08
C SER A 357 11.53 40.95 -0.07
N TYR A 358 12.21 41.98 -0.59
CA TYR A 358 11.78 42.73 -1.80
C TYR A 358 11.42 41.81 -2.99
N TRP A 359 11.93 40.58 -3.00
CA TRP A 359 11.71 39.57 -4.03
C TRP A 359 10.53 38.64 -3.76
N GLY A 360 9.93 38.64 -2.57
CA GLY A 360 8.89 37.70 -2.14
C GLY A 360 7.72 37.52 -3.13
N PRO A 361 7.05 38.61 -3.57
CA PRO A 361 5.97 38.53 -4.56
C PRO A 361 6.42 37.98 -5.92
N MET A 362 7.62 38.35 -6.38
CA MET A 362 8.20 37.85 -7.62
C MET A 362 8.51 36.35 -7.53
N ILE A 363 8.99 35.88 -6.38
CA ILE A 363 9.27 34.47 -6.12
C ILE A 363 7.96 33.68 -6.05
N LEU A 364 6.91 34.22 -5.45
CA LEU A 364 5.61 33.55 -5.40
C LEU A 364 4.93 33.45 -6.76
N GLU A 365 5.04 34.46 -7.62
CA GLU A 365 4.62 34.35 -9.02
C GLU A 365 5.49 33.34 -9.79
N GLU A 366 6.80 33.30 -9.56
CA GLU A 366 7.67 32.28 -10.15
C GLU A 366 7.33 30.86 -9.63
N LEU A 367 6.98 30.72 -8.35
CA LEU A 367 6.47 29.46 -7.77
C LEU A 367 5.10 29.11 -8.35
N LYS A 368 4.20 30.09 -8.55
CA LYS A 368 2.90 29.87 -9.17
C LYS A 368 3.05 29.37 -10.61
N GLU A 369 3.96 29.96 -11.37
CA GLU A 369 4.27 29.53 -12.74
C GLU A 369 4.99 28.17 -12.80
N ARG A 370 5.97 27.92 -11.91
CA ARG A 370 6.86 26.74 -11.99
C ARG A 370 6.43 25.56 -11.14
N CYS A 371 5.58 25.78 -10.14
CA CYS A 371 5.07 24.77 -9.23
C CYS A 371 3.56 24.53 -9.40
N SER A 372 2.95 24.91 -10.52
CA SER A 372 1.51 24.71 -10.76
C SER A 372 1.03 23.25 -10.61
N CYS A 373 1.93 22.27 -10.65
CA CYS A 373 1.62 20.83 -10.57
C CYS A 373 2.62 20.02 -9.74
N GLY A 374 3.13 20.60 -8.66
CA GLY A 374 4.06 19.89 -7.80
C GLY A 374 5.49 20.33 -8.03
N CYS A 375 6.16 20.92 -7.04
CA CYS A 375 7.61 21.14 -7.12
C CYS A 375 8.35 20.77 -5.84
N GLY A 376 9.63 20.45 -6.02
CA GLY A 376 10.57 20.21 -4.94
C GLY A 376 11.50 21.41 -4.83
N VAL A 377 11.55 22.05 -3.66
CA VAL A 377 12.47 23.14 -3.36
C VAL A 377 13.71 22.53 -2.72
N ARG A 378 14.85 22.45 -3.43
CA ARG A 378 16.09 21.88 -2.85
C ARG A 378 16.75 22.77 -1.80
N GLY A 379 16.43 24.06 -1.80
CA GLY A 379 16.97 25.07 -0.90
C GLY A 379 16.19 25.19 0.41
N SER A 380 16.42 26.31 1.11
CA SER A 380 15.71 26.66 2.31
C SER A 380 14.49 27.54 1.98
N LEU A 381 13.29 27.11 2.37
CA LEU A 381 12.09 27.95 2.33
C LEU A 381 11.89 28.60 3.69
N THR A 382 11.97 29.93 3.75
CA THR A 382 11.74 30.70 4.98
C THR A 382 10.52 31.60 4.82
N ILE A 383 9.47 31.33 5.59
CA ILE A 383 8.27 32.16 5.69
C ILE A 383 8.43 33.02 6.94
N HIS A 384 8.53 34.34 6.78
CA HIS A 384 8.84 35.26 7.87
C HIS A 384 7.92 36.48 7.90
N GLY A 385 7.43 36.88 9.09
CA GLY A 385 6.86 38.22 9.30
C GLY A 385 5.57 38.50 8.54
N TRP A 386 4.70 37.50 8.39
CA TRP A 386 3.43 37.59 7.67
C TRP A 386 2.40 38.37 8.51
N GLU A 387 1.82 39.41 7.93
CA GLU A 387 0.62 40.11 8.41
C GLU A 387 -0.45 39.90 7.32
N GLU A 388 -1.61 39.36 7.68
CA GLU A 388 -2.69 38.98 6.74
C GLU A 388 -3.16 40.20 5.91
N GLY A 389 -2.99 40.12 4.58
CA GLY A 389 -3.44 41.14 3.62
C GLY A 389 -2.63 41.22 2.31
N ASP A 390 -1.33 40.92 2.34
CA ASP A 390 -0.45 41.33 1.23
C ASP A 390 0.01 40.22 0.26
N ILE A 391 -0.13 38.93 0.62
CA ILE A 391 0.54 37.85 -0.13
C ILE A 391 -0.29 36.56 -0.15
N ASP A 392 -0.66 36.09 -1.34
CA ASP A 392 -1.30 34.80 -1.59
C ASP A 392 -0.29 33.64 -1.45
N LEU A 393 -0.47 32.79 -0.43
CA LEU A 393 0.36 31.60 -0.18
C LEU A 393 -0.13 30.35 -0.91
N THR A 394 -1.24 30.43 -1.65
CA THR A 394 -1.80 29.30 -2.43
C THR A 394 -0.77 28.61 -3.34
N PRO A 395 0.22 29.30 -3.97
CA PRO A 395 1.25 28.63 -4.76
C PRO A 395 2.09 27.61 -3.98
N LEU A 396 2.23 27.77 -2.65
CA LEU A 396 3.00 26.86 -1.81
C LEU A 396 2.29 25.50 -1.61
N LYS A 397 0.98 25.44 -1.87
CA LYS A 397 0.16 24.22 -1.79
C LYS A 397 0.71 23.10 -2.66
N ASN A 398 1.41 23.44 -3.74
CA ASN A 398 1.97 22.48 -4.67
C ASN A 398 3.40 22.07 -4.34
N ILE A 399 3.97 22.46 -3.20
CA ILE A 399 5.31 22.01 -2.83
C ILE A 399 5.19 20.66 -2.11
N TYR A 400 5.85 19.61 -2.64
CA TYR A 400 5.85 18.28 -2.00
C TYR A 400 7.18 17.93 -1.31
N HIS A 401 8.25 18.70 -1.56
CA HIS A 401 9.54 18.52 -0.91
C HIS A 401 10.24 19.85 -0.67
N VAL A 402 10.83 20.05 0.50
CA VAL A 402 11.66 21.22 0.81
C VAL A 402 12.98 20.80 1.46
N GLY A 403 14.10 21.37 1.02
CA GLY A 403 15.43 21.11 1.55
C GLY A 403 15.54 21.47 3.03
N SER A 404 15.07 22.65 3.44
CA SER A 404 14.79 22.97 4.85
C SER A 404 13.64 23.97 4.93
N LEU A 405 12.72 23.83 5.89
CA LEU A 405 11.58 24.72 6.03
C LEU A 405 11.64 25.48 7.36
N ALA A 406 11.56 26.81 7.30
CA ALA A 406 11.49 27.68 8.46
C ALA A 406 10.27 28.60 8.38
N ILE A 407 9.40 28.58 9.38
CA ILE A 407 8.23 29.46 9.50
C ILE A 407 8.35 30.23 10.80
N ARG A 408 8.52 31.55 10.72
CA ARG A 408 8.87 32.36 11.89
C ARG A 408 8.13 33.69 11.95
N PHE A 409 7.73 34.10 13.15
CA PHE A 409 7.13 35.41 13.41
C PHE A 409 5.96 35.75 12.48
N THR A 410 5.17 34.75 12.07
CA THR A 410 3.96 34.99 11.29
C THR A 410 2.82 35.28 12.26
N GLU A 411 2.24 36.47 12.15
CA GLU A 411 0.97 36.79 12.79
C GLU A 411 -0.15 36.18 11.92
N ARG A 412 -1.26 35.78 12.54
CA ARG A 412 -2.47 35.26 11.89
C ARG A 412 -2.30 33.98 11.06
N LEU A 413 -1.20 33.26 11.24
CA LEU A 413 -1.03 31.91 10.72
C LEU A 413 -1.68 30.90 11.66
N TYR A 414 -2.95 30.55 11.45
CA TYR A 414 -3.67 29.64 12.35
C TYR A 414 -3.28 28.17 12.19
N ASP A 415 -2.95 27.76 10.96
CA ASP A 415 -2.51 26.40 10.62
C ASP A 415 -1.60 26.34 9.39
N LEU A 416 -1.07 25.14 9.09
CA LEU A 416 -0.16 24.88 7.96
C LEU A 416 -0.85 24.22 6.75
N ARG A 417 -2.18 24.32 6.60
CA ARG A 417 -2.92 23.64 5.50
C ARG A 417 -2.54 24.15 4.11
N PHE A 418 -1.98 25.34 3.99
CA PHE A 418 -1.43 25.84 2.72
C PHE A 418 -0.22 25.04 2.23
N LEU A 419 0.33 24.11 3.03
CA LEU A 419 1.35 23.13 2.65
C LEU A 419 0.78 21.71 2.53
N GLU A 420 -0.50 21.55 2.19
CA GLU A 420 -1.16 20.24 2.24
C GLU A 420 -0.46 19.14 1.45
N ASN A 421 0.24 19.44 0.33
CA ASN A 421 0.93 18.41 -0.46
C ASN A 421 2.38 18.15 -0.02
N LEU A 422 2.87 18.82 1.03
CA LEU A 422 4.24 18.66 1.51
C LEU A 422 4.45 17.27 2.10
N ASN A 423 5.19 16.44 1.38
CA ASN A 423 5.46 15.05 1.74
C ASN A 423 6.75 14.90 2.56
N SER A 424 7.76 15.74 2.31
CA SER A 424 9.02 15.65 3.06
C SER A 424 9.79 16.96 3.22
N ILE A 425 10.57 17.02 4.29
CA ILE A 425 11.47 18.13 4.62
C ILE A 425 12.87 17.57 4.88
N GLY A 426 13.92 18.26 4.43
CA GLY A 426 15.30 17.85 4.69
C GLY A 426 15.96 17.16 3.51
N LYS A 427 17.28 17.34 3.35
CA LYS A 427 18.06 16.57 2.37
C LYS A 427 18.31 15.15 2.92
N PRO A 428 18.27 14.09 2.10
CA PRO A 428 18.64 12.75 2.55
C PRO A 428 20.06 12.66 3.13
N SER A 429 20.96 13.56 2.70
CA SER A 429 22.33 13.69 3.18
C SER A 429 22.49 14.67 4.35
N ALA A 430 21.41 15.24 4.87
CA ALA A 430 21.48 16.16 5.99
C ALA A 430 22.01 15.42 7.21
N ASP A 431 22.96 16.04 7.92
CA ASP A 431 23.42 15.53 9.21
C ASP A 431 22.19 15.27 10.09
N MET A 432 22.14 14.09 10.70
CA MET A 432 21.10 13.69 11.63
C MET A 432 20.90 14.69 12.78
N ASN A 433 21.90 15.51 13.09
CA ASN A 433 21.83 16.58 14.08
C ASN A 433 21.34 17.93 13.52
N SER A 434 21.18 18.05 12.21
CA SER A 434 20.74 19.30 11.59
C SER A 434 19.23 19.48 11.73
N VAL A 435 18.82 20.65 12.23
CA VAL A 435 17.40 21.02 12.32
C VAL A 435 16.92 21.48 10.95
N GLN A 436 16.15 20.63 10.27
CA GLN A 436 15.63 20.90 8.92
C GLN A 436 14.24 21.55 8.92
N PHE A 437 13.50 21.42 10.02
CA PHE A 437 12.20 22.09 10.19
C PHE A 437 12.23 23.02 11.40
N LYS A 438 11.90 24.30 11.21
CA LYS A 438 11.87 25.32 12.26
C LYS A 438 10.53 26.06 12.26
N LEU A 439 9.79 25.97 13.36
CA LEU A 439 8.52 26.67 13.56
C LEU A 439 8.65 27.57 14.79
N LEU A 440 8.95 28.86 14.60
CA LEU A 440 9.38 29.74 15.70
C LEU A 440 8.49 30.98 15.86
N TRP A 441 7.88 31.12 17.04
CA TRP A 441 7.21 32.35 17.50
C TRP A 441 6.09 32.86 16.58
N ASN A 442 5.26 31.95 16.07
CA ASN A 442 4.06 32.31 15.32
C ASN A 442 2.92 32.57 16.32
N ALA A 443 2.47 33.82 16.40
CA ALA A 443 1.64 34.32 17.48
C ALA A 443 0.27 33.63 17.55
N ASP A 444 -0.31 33.34 16.39
CA ASP A 444 -1.69 32.84 16.26
C ASP A 444 -1.76 31.38 15.79
N LEU A 445 -0.63 30.66 15.77
CA LEU A 445 -0.60 29.26 15.33
C LEU A 445 -1.19 28.34 16.37
N ILE A 446 -2.33 27.75 16.02
CA ILE A 446 -3.09 26.83 16.89
C ILE A 446 -2.71 25.39 16.58
N ASP A 447 -2.44 25.05 15.32
CA ASP A 447 -2.05 23.69 14.92
C ASP A 447 -1.03 23.69 13.78
N ALA A 448 -0.10 22.73 13.79
CA ALA A 448 0.91 22.52 12.76
C ALA A 448 0.79 21.14 12.07
N TYR A 449 -0.35 20.46 12.24
CA TYR A 449 -0.58 19.14 11.63
C TYR A 449 -0.56 19.20 10.09
N MET A 450 0.22 18.32 9.46
CA MET A 450 0.34 18.17 8.01
C MET A 450 0.06 16.72 7.64
N GLU A 451 -1.12 16.42 7.09
CA GLU A 451 -1.61 15.05 6.86
C GLU A 451 -0.72 14.26 5.90
N ASN A 452 -0.15 14.92 4.88
CA ASN A 452 0.65 14.25 3.85
C ASN A 452 2.15 14.23 4.16
N LEU A 453 2.61 14.80 5.29
CA LEU A 453 4.03 14.82 5.63
C LEU A 453 4.47 13.43 6.13
N VAL A 454 5.27 12.73 5.34
CA VAL A 454 5.73 11.36 5.60
C VAL A 454 7.11 11.33 6.24
N LYS A 455 7.96 12.35 6.01
CA LYS A 455 9.35 12.30 6.49
C LYS A 455 10.01 13.65 6.74
N ILE A 456 10.77 13.75 7.84
CA ILE A 456 11.71 14.84 8.09
C ILE A 456 13.13 14.26 8.19
N HIS A 457 13.99 14.57 7.22
CA HIS A 457 15.39 14.15 7.22
C HIS A 457 16.22 15.05 8.16
N GLY A 458 16.09 14.86 9.47
CA GLY A 458 16.82 15.62 10.49
C GLY A 458 15.95 15.92 11.72
N GLY A 459 16.38 16.88 12.54
CA GLY A 459 15.61 17.36 13.68
C GLY A 459 14.54 18.37 13.31
N ALA A 460 13.55 18.53 14.19
CA ALA A 460 12.54 19.59 14.12
C ALA A 460 12.60 20.46 15.38
N LEU A 461 12.49 21.78 15.23
CA LEU A 461 12.44 22.73 16.34
C LEU A 461 11.14 23.51 16.28
N LEU A 462 10.22 23.22 17.21
CA LEU A 462 8.90 23.84 17.30
C LEU A 462 8.83 24.67 18.58
N ARG A 463 8.84 25.99 18.44
CA ARG A 463 8.73 26.97 19.51
C ARG A 463 7.50 27.84 19.28
N THR A 464 6.34 27.44 19.77
CA THR A 464 5.04 28.10 19.54
C THR A 464 4.62 28.97 20.71
N CYS A 465 3.69 29.92 20.48
CA CYS A 465 3.12 30.75 21.56
C CYS A 465 2.07 29.98 22.40
N TYR A 466 1.43 28.97 21.80
CA TYR A 466 0.46 28.09 22.45
C TYR A 466 0.94 26.64 22.44
N ASP A 467 0.42 25.82 23.35
CA ASP A 467 0.66 24.38 23.37
C ASP A 467 0.07 23.75 22.09
N LEU A 468 0.88 22.99 21.36
CA LEU A 468 0.42 22.27 20.16
C LEU A 468 -0.45 21.07 20.57
N PRO A 469 -1.48 20.70 19.76
CA PRO A 469 -2.27 19.49 20.00
C PRO A 469 -1.40 18.23 20.07
N GLU A 470 -1.76 17.28 20.95
CA GLU A 470 -1.03 16.01 21.15
C GLU A 470 -0.78 15.25 19.83
N ARG A 471 -1.75 15.27 18.91
CA ARG A 471 -1.61 14.66 17.57
C ARG A 471 -0.43 15.21 16.79
N THR A 472 -0.18 16.52 16.92
CA THR A 472 0.84 17.25 16.18
C THR A 472 2.20 16.99 16.81
N VAL A 473 2.27 16.99 18.14
CA VAL A 473 3.46 16.57 18.89
C VAL A 473 3.89 15.17 18.47
N LYS A 474 2.96 14.20 18.53
CA LYS A 474 3.23 12.80 18.19
C LYS A 474 3.67 12.62 16.74
N LEU A 475 3.02 13.32 15.80
CA LEU A 475 3.42 13.31 14.39
C LEU A 475 4.89 13.74 14.23
N PHE A 476 5.29 14.87 14.81
CA PHE A 476 6.67 15.35 14.67
C PHE A 476 7.69 14.47 15.40
N GLU A 477 7.33 13.87 16.53
CA GLU A 477 8.17 12.86 17.21
C GLU A 477 8.37 11.63 16.34
N GLU A 478 7.31 11.06 15.75
CA GLU A 478 7.37 9.90 14.84
C GLU A 478 8.21 10.24 13.59
N LEU A 479 7.92 11.37 12.93
CA LEU A 479 8.58 11.79 11.69
C LEU A 479 10.07 12.12 11.84
N THR A 480 10.51 12.50 13.05
CA THR A 480 11.92 12.82 13.36
C THR A 480 12.63 11.72 14.13
N GLN A 481 11.95 10.60 14.41
CA GLN A 481 12.47 9.50 15.24
C GLN A 481 12.88 9.99 16.64
N GLY A 482 12.01 10.76 17.30
CA GLY A 482 12.20 11.28 18.65
C GLY A 482 13.09 12.53 18.76
N ARG A 483 13.43 13.19 17.65
CA ARG A 483 14.34 14.36 17.61
C ARG A 483 13.64 15.70 17.41
N ALA A 484 12.37 15.77 17.79
CA ALA A 484 11.62 17.01 17.79
C ALA A 484 11.83 17.73 19.13
N ASP A 485 12.39 18.95 19.10
CA ASP A 485 12.44 19.86 20.25
C ASP A 485 11.20 20.76 20.22
N ILE A 486 10.19 20.38 21.00
CA ILE A 486 8.89 21.04 21.06
C ILE A 486 8.74 21.75 22.39
N ALA A 487 8.54 23.06 22.36
CA ALA A 487 8.29 23.82 23.58
C ALA A 487 7.43 25.06 23.35
N THR A 488 6.53 25.32 24.27
CA THR A 488 5.75 26.54 24.33
C THR A 488 6.58 27.67 24.94
N VAL A 489 6.68 28.80 24.25
CA VAL A 489 7.53 29.92 24.68
C VAL A 489 6.67 31.11 25.08
N ARG A 490 6.68 31.45 26.37
CA ARG A 490 6.06 32.67 26.90
C ARG A 490 7.00 33.87 26.74
N THR A 491 7.15 34.40 25.52
CA THR A 491 7.84 35.69 25.30
C THR A 491 6.86 36.85 25.36
N GLY A 492 7.34 38.08 25.58
CA GLY A 492 6.51 39.29 25.51
C GLY A 492 5.78 39.47 24.17
N LYS A 493 6.28 38.87 23.08
CA LYS A 493 5.59 38.83 21.78
C LYS A 493 4.39 37.86 21.74
N CYS A 494 4.38 36.83 22.59
CA CYS A 494 3.25 35.92 22.76
C CYS A 494 2.21 36.45 23.77
N GLN A 495 2.44 37.62 24.37
CA GLN A 495 1.60 38.19 25.43
C GLN A 495 0.75 39.39 24.97
N SER A 496 0.80 39.80 23.71
CA SER A 496 -0.10 40.83 23.21
C SER A 496 -1.53 40.29 23.10
N GLU A 497 -2.44 40.85 23.91
CA GLU A 497 -3.86 40.47 24.03
C GLU A 497 -4.53 40.22 22.65
N PRO A 498 -4.98 38.98 22.35
CA PRO A 498 -5.77 38.67 21.15
C PRO A 498 -7.14 39.38 21.14
N ILE A 499 -7.60 39.89 22.28
CA ILE A 499 -9.01 40.25 22.52
C ILE A 499 -9.38 41.69 22.09
N LYS A 500 -8.41 42.55 21.72
CA LYS A 500 -8.71 43.96 21.35
C LYS A 500 -8.70 44.28 19.85
N LYS A 501 -8.17 43.40 18.99
CA LYS A 501 -7.98 43.72 17.55
C LYS A 501 -9.15 43.32 16.64
N GLU A 502 -10.18 42.67 17.17
CA GLU A 502 -11.34 42.24 16.37
C GLU A 502 -12.37 43.37 16.16
N THR A 503 -12.34 44.43 16.98
CA THR A 503 -13.28 45.57 16.92
C THR A 503 -12.84 46.68 15.96
N GLU A 504 -11.59 46.65 15.44
CA GLU A 504 -11.03 47.72 14.60
C GLU A 504 -10.96 47.35 13.10
N ARG A 505 -11.48 46.17 12.73
CA ARG A 505 -11.37 45.56 11.39
C ARG A 505 -12.35 46.09 10.32
N GLU A 506 -13.22 47.05 10.63
CA GLU A 506 -14.27 47.52 9.69
C GLU A 506 -13.94 48.80 8.89
N ARG A 507 -12.70 49.31 8.86
CA ARG A 507 -12.40 50.53 8.05
C ARG A 507 -11.08 50.44 7.28
N ILE A 508 -11.13 50.86 6.00
CA ILE A 508 -10.05 51.19 5.02
C ILE A 508 -9.74 50.08 3.99
N VAL A 509 -9.55 50.27 2.65
CA VAL A 509 -10.05 51.09 1.51
C VAL A 509 -9.49 50.40 0.23
N ASP A 510 -10.24 50.44 -0.88
CA ASP A 510 -10.01 49.73 -2.17
C ASP A 510 -8.73 50.09 -2.97
N PRO A 511 -8.20 49.17 -3.83
CA PRO A 511 -7.26 49.47 -4.92
C PRO A 511 -7.92 49.54 -6.33
N PRO A 512 -7.29 50.19 -7.34
CA PRO A 512 -7.94 50.56 -8.60
C PRO A 512 -7.85 49.49 -9.73
N PRO A 513 -8.71 49.56 -10.76
CA PRO A 513 -8.79 48.52 -11.80
C PRO A 513 -7.81 48.73 -12.97
N ARG A 514 -7.35 47.63 -13.56
CA ARG A 514 -6.60 47.60 -14.84
C ARG A 514 -7.43 46.92 -15.92
N ASN A 515 -7.48 47.56 -17.09
CA ASN A 515 -8.13 47.06 -18.31
C ASN A 515 -7.25 46.04 -19.04
N GLN A 516 -7.83 44.90 -19.42
CA GLN A 516 -7.35 44.06 -20.52
C GLN A 516 -8.55 43.53 -21.33
N SER A 517 -8.33 43.39 -22.64
CA SER A 517 -9.32 43.06 -23.68
C SER A 517 -9.54 41.56 -23.84
N GLU A 518 -10.79 41.13 -24.01
CA GLU A 518 -11.24 39.73 -24.08
C GLU A 518 -11.39 39.18 -25.52
N PRO A 519 -11.08 37.90 -25.76
CA PRO A 519 -11.75 37.03 -26.71
C PRO A 519 -12.85 36.17 -26.04
N GLU A 520 -13.67 35.49 -26.85
CA GLU A 520 -14.91 34.74 -26.55
C GLU A 520 -15.16 34.27 -25.10
N LYS A 521 -16.34 34.66 -24.57
CA LYS A 521 -16.61 34.81 -23.13
C LYS A 521 -17.26 33.56 -22.51
N SER A 522 -16.41 32.68 -22.00
CA SER A 522 -16.79 31.70 -20.98
C SER A 522 -16.62 32.33 -19.60
N CYS A 523 -17.56 32.09 -18.69
CA CYS A 523 -17.45 32.55 -17.31
C CYS A 523 -17.01 31.39 -16.44
N PHE A 524 -15.81 31.52 -15.88
CA PHE A 524 -15.24 30.57 -14.95
C PHE A 524 -15.30 31.18 -13.55
N ALA A 525 -15.87 30.46 -12.60
CA ALA A 525 -15.78 30.81 -11.19
C ALA A 525 -15.36 29.54 -10.44
N GLU A 526 -14.14 29.56 -9.88
CA GLU A 526 -13.59 28.38 -9.22
C GLU A 526 -14.25 28.10 -7.87
N ASN A 527 -14.88 29.12 -7.27
CA ASN A 527 -15.55 29.01 -5.97
C ASN A 527 -16.61 30.12 -5.76
N HIS A 528 -17.38 29.98 -4.66
CA HIS A 528 -18.45 30.90 -4.27
C HIS A 528 -17.97 32.35 -4.09
N GLN A 529 -16.77 32.56 -3.56
CA GLN A 529 -16.24 33.89 -3.27
C GLN A 529 -15.88 34.66 -4.54
N GLU A 530 -15.44 33.98 -5.59
CA GLU A 530 -15.18 34.58 -6.90
C GLU A 530 -16.47 34.94 -7.63
N LEU A 531 -17.49 34.08 -7.52
CA LEU A 531 -18.83 34.38 -8.01
C LEU A 531 -19.46 35.58 -7.26
N ASP A 532 -19.35 35.61 -5.93
CA ASP A 532 -19.86 36.72 -5.12
C ASP A 532 -19.19 38.04 -5.50
N LYS A 533 -17.87 38.03 -5.77
CA LYS A 533 -17.15 39.21 -6.30
C LYS A 533 -17.69 39.66 -7.66
N LEU A 534 -17.99 38.73 -8.57
CA LEU A 534 -18.58 39.04 -9.87
C LEU A 534 -20.00 39.60 -9.75
N LEU A 535 -20.81 39.04 -8.85
CA LEU A 535 -22.18 39.47 -8.57
C LEU A 535 -22.21 40.83 -7.84
N GLU A 536 -21.35 41.03 -6.85
CA GLU A 536 -21.20 42.31 -6.14
C GLU A 536 -20.70 43.42 -7.05
N ALA A 537 -19.69 43.16 -7.90
CA ALA A 537 -19.20 44.14 -8.86
C ALA A 537 -20.34 44.63 -9.78
N ARG A 538 -21.25 43.73 -10.16
CA ARG A 538 -22.44 44.06 -10.97
C ARG A 538 -23.53 44.75 -10.16
N ALA A 539 -23.78 44.33 -8.92
CA ALA A 539 -24.74 44.98 -8.03
C ALA A 539 -24.34 46.45 -7.77
N ARG A 540 -23.03 46.71 -7.60
CA ARG A 540 -22.46 48.06 -7.50
C ARG A 540 -22.68 48.87 -8.79
N VAL A 541 -22.33 48.34 -9.96
CA VAL A 541 -22.57 49.01 -11.25
C VAL A 541 -24.05 49.35 -11.45
N ARG A 542 -24.97 48.47 -11.06
CA ARG A 542 -26.42 48.71 -11.17
C ARG A 542 -26.90 49.77 -10.19
N MET A 543 -26.42 49.76 -8.94
CA MET A 543 -26.73 50.79 -7.95
C MET A 543 -26.18 52.15 -8.37
N ASP A 544 -25.00 52.20 -8.99
CA ASP A 544 -24.43 53.43 -9.54
C ASP A 544 -25.27 53.96 -10.71
N ILE A 545 -25.76 53.09 -11.60
CA ILE A 545 -26.68 53.46 -12.68
C ILE A 545 -28.01 54.03 -12.13
N ILE A 546 -28.56 53.40 -11.09
CA ILE A 546 -29.83 53.83 -10.45
C ILE A 546 -29.63 55.15 -9.69
N THR A 547 -28.49 55.34 -9.02
CA THR A 547 -28.25 56.52 -8.16
C THR A 547 -27.83 57.75 -8.97
N PHE A 548 -27.14 57.58 -10.09
CA PHE A 548 -26.61 58.70 -10.88
C PHE A 548 -27.47 59.15 -12.07
N ASN A 549 -28.64 58.54 -12.32
CA ASN A 549 -29.55 58.94 -13.40
C ASN A 549 -28.80 59.07 -14.76
N LEU A 550 -27.77 58.26 -14.96
CA LEU A 550 -26.94 58.28 -16.15
C LEU A 550 -27.78 57.79 -17.33
N SER A 551 -27.89 58.63 -18.35
CA SER A 551 -28.64 58.37 -19.57
C SER A 551 -28.22 57.04 -20.19
N GLN A 552 -29.23 56.25 -20.58
CA GLN A 552 -29.12 54.95 -21.24
C GLN A 552 -28.11 54.96 -22.41
N GLU A 553 -26.89 54.52 -22.17
CA GLU A 553 -26.16 53.76 -23.18
C GLU A 553 -26.30 52.29 -22.81
N HIS A 554 -27.05 51.56 -23.63
CA HIS A 554 -27.17 50.11 -23.56
C HIS A 554 -25.83 49.45 -23.92
N GLY A 555 -24.87 49.51 -23.00
CA GLY A 555 -23.74 48.60 -23.03
C GLY A 555 -24.27 47.18 -22.90
N ASN A 556 -24.08 46.36 -23.93
CA ASN A 556 -24.25 44.91 -23.89
C ASN A 556 -23.28 44.34 -22.84
N HIS A 557 -23.63 44.45 -21.55
CA HIS A 557 -22.87 43.87 -20.47
C HIS A 557 -23.02 42.37 -20.54
N THR A 558 -21.90 41.71 -20.75
CA THR A 558 -21.87 40.37 -21.29
C THR A 558 -22.44 39.34 -20.35
N ILE A 559 -23.29 38.53 -20.96
CA ILE A 559 -24.09 37.49 -20.33
C ILE A 559 -23.30 36.19 -20.50
N CYS A 560 -23.20 35.40 -19.44
CA CYS A 560 -22.50 34.12 -19.51
C CYS A 560 -23.39 33.13 -20.27
N GLU A 561 -23.02 32.85 -21.53
CA GLU A 561 -23.71 31.80 -22.30
C GLU A 561 -23.43 30.42 -21.70
N HIS A 562 -22.23 30.21 -21.17
CA HIS A 562 -21.79 28.95 -20.55
C HIS A 562 -21.10 29.21 -19.20
N PHE A 563 -21.65 28.63 -18.13
CA PHE A 563 -21.07 28.63 -16.79
C PHE A 563 -20.40 27.29 -16.48
N TYR A 564 -19.19 27.32 -15.92
CA TYR A 564 -18.48 26.13 -15.44
C TYR A 564 -18.29 26.23 -13.92
N GLY A 565 -18.88 25.30 -13.15
CA GLY A 565 -18.69 25.24 -11.70
C GLY A 565 -19.92 24.79 -10.89
N HIS A 566 -19.85 24.98 -9.58
CA HIS A 566 -20.97 24.76 -8.64
C HIS A 566 -21.66 26.10 -8.36
N LEU A 567 -22.81 26.34 -8.99
CA LEU A 567 -23.63 27.51 -8.71
C LEU A 567 -24.56 27.21 -7.53
N LYS A 568 -24.33 27.87 -6.40
CA LYS A 568 -25.22 27.78 -5.23
C LYS A 568 -25.93 29.10 -5.01
N VAL A 569 -27.25 29.07 -4.96
CA VAL A 569 -28.15 30.21 -4.84
C VAL A 569 -28.86 30.13 -3.50
N HIS A 570 -28.57 31.05 -2.57
CA HIS A 570 -29.03 30.97 -1.17
C HIS A 570 -29.77 32.23 -0.64
N ASP A 571 -30.04 33.24 -1.46
CA ASP A 571 -30.65 34.49 -0.98
C ASP A 571 -31.44 35.24 -2.08
N SER A 572 -31.88 36.46 -1.76
CA SER A 572 -32.62 37.40 -2.60
C SER A 572 -31.99 37.69 -3.97
N ASP A 573 -30.72 37.37 -4.17
CA ASP A 573 -30.05 37.47 -5.47
C ASP A 573 -30.38 36.30 -6.43
N ALA A 574 -31.17 35.32 -5.98
CA ALA A 574 -31.55 34.16 -6.78
C ALA A 574 -32.12 34.50 -8.16
N ARG A 575 -33.01 35.49 -8.21
CA ARG A 575 -33.63 35.91 -9.47
C ARG A 575 -32.57 36.47 -10.44
N HIS A 576 -31.63 37.27 -9.93
CA HIS A 576 -30.59 37.90 -10.74
C HIS A 576 -29.50 36.91 -11.18
N ALA A 577 -29.10 35.99 -10.31
CA ALA A 577 -28.11 34.96 -10.62
C ALA A 577 -28.60 34.01 -11.72
N ILE A 578 -29.90 33.71 -11.73
CA ILE A 578 -30.52 32.81 -12.71
C ILE A 578 -30.77 33.55 -14.03
N GLU A 579 -31.19 34.81 -13.99
CA GLU A 579 -31.26 35.68 -15.19
C GLU A 579 -29.88 35.91 -15.85
N PHE A 580 -28.79 35.76 -15.10
CA PHE A 580 -27.43 35.95 -15.59
C PHE A 580 -26.88 34.78 -16.42
N ILE A 581 -27.46 33.58 -16.28
CA ILE A 581 -27.02 32.38 -17.02
C ILE A 581 -27.99 32.11 -18.15
N GLN A 582 -27.49 32.17 -19.39
CA GLN A 582 -28.38 32.19 -20.54
C GLN A 582 -28.62 30.87 -21.24
N LYS A 583 -27.70 29.90 -21.20
CA LYS A 583 -27.86 28.67 -22.01
C LYS A 583 -27.33 27.39 -21.35
N LYS A 584 -26.09 27.35 -20.89
CA LYS A 584 -25.46 26.10 -20.44
C LYS A 584 -24.75 26.21 -19.09
N ILE A 585 -24.89 25.17 -18.27
CA ILE A 585 -24.11 24.95 -17.05
C ILE A 585 -23.34 23.63 -17.22
N THR A 586 -22.02 23.64 -17.04
CA THR A 586 -21.23 22.42 -16.83
C THR A 586 -20.80 22.39 -15.37
N GLY A 587 -21.35 21.47 -14.59
CA GLY A 587 -21.26 21.43 -13.13
C GLY A 587 -22.63 21.22 -12.50
N CYS A 588 -22.94 21.95 -11.41
CA CYS A 588 -24.21 21.80 -10.71
C CYS A 588 -24.84 23.13 -10.30
N LEU A 589 -26.18 23.12 -10.21
CA LEU A 589 -27.02 24.22 -9.78
C LEU A 589 -27.80 23.84 -8.51
N ASP A 590 -27.46 24.47 -7.38
CA ASP A 590 -28.12 24.33 -6.09
C ASP A 590 -28.96 25.58 -5.79
N ILE A 591 -30.28 25.47 -5.66
CA ILE A 591 -31.20 26.55 -5.27
C ILE A 591 -31.79 26.21 -3.90
N VAL A 592 -31.28 26.85 -2.85
CA VAL A 592 -31.55 26.49 -1.47
C VAL A 592 -32.04 27.70 -0.69
N TYR A 593 -33.24 27.63 -0.09
CA TYR A 593 -33.72 28.66 0.85
C TYR A 593 -33.71 30.08 0.28
N VAL A 594 -34.50 30.35 -0.75
CA VAL A 594 -34.73 31.72 -1.22
C VAL A 594 -35.81 32.36 -0.33
N PRO A 595 -35.44 33.26 0.61
CA PRO A 595 -36.42 33.86 1.50
C PRO A 595 -37.37 34.78 0.73
N ALA A 596 -38.51 35.11 1.35
CA ALA A 596 -39.40 36.12 0.81
C ALA A 596 -38.66 37.47 0.77
N MET A 597 -38.59 38.09 -0.41
CA MET A 597 -37.84 39.31 -0.64
C MET A 597 -38.66 40.54 -0.25
N ASN A 598 -38.03 41.50 0.39
CA ASN A 598 -38.64 42.81 0.63
C ASN A 598 -38.49 43.68 -0.63
N THR A 599 -39.54 43.77 -1.45
CA THR A 599 -39.57 44.64 -2.64
C THR A 599 -40.15 46.00 -2.30
N ILE A 600 -39.50 47.09 -2.69
CA ILE A 600 -40.08 48.42 -2.55
C ILE A 600 -41.08 48.62 -3.69
N SER A 601 -42.36 48.69 -3.37
CA SER A 601 -43.41 49.00 -4.34
C SER A 601 -43.14 50.36 -5.01
N LYS A 602 -43.74 50.60 -6.19
CA LYS A 602 -43.68 51.91 -6.89
C LYS A 602 -44.13 53.11 -6.05
N LYS A 603 -44.77 52.88 -4.89
CA LYS A 603 -45.20 53.90 -3.93
C LYS A 603 -44.25 54.05 -2.71
N GLY A 604 -43.11 53.37 -2.68
CA GLY A 604 -42.15 53.44 -1.58
C GLY A 604 -42.43 52.50 -0.39
N ASN A 605 -43.53 51.74 -0.40
CA ASN A 605 -43.82 50.77 0.65
C ASN A 605 -43.04 49.48 0.42
N ILE A 606 -42.41 48.96 1.48
CA ILE A 606 -41.79 47.64 1.49
C ILE A 606 -42.92 46.59 1.45
N VAL A 607 -43.01 45.87 0.35
CA VAL A 607 -43.92 44.74 0.10
C VAL A 607 -43.06 43.48 0.06
N GLN A 608 -43.32 42.57 1.00
CA GLN A 608 -42.66 41.26 1.01
C GLN A 608 -43.24 40.41 -0.15
N SER A 609 -42.46 40.22 -1.21
CA SER A 609 -42.79 39.34 -2.33
C SER A 609 -42.18 37.97 -2.07
N ASN A 610 -43.03 36.95 -1.97
CA ASN A 610 -42.58 35.58 -1.85
C ASN A 610 -41.91 35.10 -3.14
N PHE A 611 -40.89 34.25 -3.03
CA PHE A 611 -40.27 33.59 -4.18
C PHE A 611 -41.19 32.46 -4.67
N GLU A 612 -42.22 32.82 -5.43
CA GLU A 612 -43.29 31.90 -5.85
C GLU A 612 -43.03 31.22 -7.20
N GLU A 613 -42.25 31.86 -8.07
CA GLU A 613 -41.95 31.38 -9.43
C GLU A 613 -40.44 31.35 -9.67
N LEU A 614 -39.95 30.24 -10.21
CA LEU A 614 -38.59 30.03 -10.66
C LEU A 614 -38.59 29.79 -12.17
N ASP A 615 -38.05 30.73 -12.93
CA ASP A 615 -37.96 30.63 -14.38
C ASP A 615 -36.56 30.13 -14.81
N LEU A 616 -36.52 28.91 -15.33
CA LEU A 616 -35.34 28.26 -15.92
C LEU A 616 -35.50 28.11 -17.44
N THR A 617 -36.39 28.87 -18.08
CA THR A 617 -36.65 28.79 -19.53
C THR A 617 -35.47 29.25 -20.38
N ASN A 618 -34.51 30.00 -19.83
CA ASN A 618 -33.29 30.34 -20.55
C ASN A 618 -32.31 29.15 -20.60
N LEU A 619 -32.28 28.27 -19.60
CA LEU A 619 -31.33 27.16 -19.58
C LEU A 619 -31.70 26.09 -20.61
N THR A 620 -30.77 25.80 -21.51
CA THR A 620 -30.88 24.72 -22.50
C THR A 620 -30.17 23.45 -22.07
N GLU A 621 -29.14 23.52 -21.22
CA GLU A 621 -28.39 22.35 -20.77
C GLU A 621 -27.77 22.53 -19.37
N ILE A 622 -27.87 21.49 -18.53
CA ILE A 622 -27.05 21.33 -17.33
C ILE A 622 -26.33 19.99 -17.44
N ASP A 623 -25.02 20.07 -17.60
CA ASP A 623 -24.11 18.96 -17.83
C ASP A 623 -23.31 18.66 -16.57
N TYR A 624 -23.65 17.58 -15.86
CA TYR A 624 -23.01 17.23 -14.59
C TYR A 624 -21.54 16.89 -14.76
N ASP A 625 -20.68 17.57 -13.99
CA ASP A 625 -19.26 17.24 -13.87
C ASP A 625 -18.91 16.90 -12.42
N ALA A 626 -18.60 15.64 -12.14
CA ALA A 626 -18.25 15.17 -10.80
C ALA A 626 -17.01 15.87 -10.18
N ALA A 627 -16.15 16.49 -10.98
CA ALA A 627 -15.01 17.26 -10.49
C ALA A 627 -15.40 18.67 -10.02
N LEU A 628 -16.49 19.22 -10.58
CA LEU A 628 -17.02 20.53 -10.25
C LEU A 628 -18.13 20.45 -9.19
N CYS A 629 -18.85 19.33 -9.13
CA CYS A 629 -19.95 19.09 -8.22
C CYS A 629 -19.49 18.42 -6.93
N GLY A 630 -19.86 18.98 -5.77
CA GLY A 630 -19.67 18.31 -4.48
C GLY A 630 -20.70 17.19 -4.19
N ASN A 631 -21.78 17.12 -4.98
CA ASN A 631 -22.89 16.19 -4.81
C ASN A 631 -23.22 15.48 -6.14
N PHE A 632 -24.15 14.53 -6.16
CA PHE A 632 -24.54 13.77 -7.36
C PHE A 632 -25.53 14.49 -8.29
N PHE A 633 -25.98 15.69 -7.92
CA PHE A 633 -27.07 16.36 -8.61
C PHE A 633 -26.56 17.46 -9.53
N ALA A 634 -26.95 17.41 -10.80
CA ALA A 634 -26.84 18.50 -11.76
C ALA A 634 -27.72 19.69 -11.33
N LEU A 635 -28.93 19.41 -10.82
CA LEU A 635 -29.88 20.42 -10.35
C LEU A 635 -30.48 20.00 -9.00
N HIS A 636 -30.41 20.87 -8.01
CA HIS A 636 -30.87 20.60 -6.65
C HIS A 636 -31.66 21.78 -6.09
N ILE A 637 -32.97 21.64 -5.96
CA ILE A 637 -33.89 22.68 -5.49
C ILE A 637 -34.55 22.24 -4.18
N ARG A 638 -34.33 22.98 -3.09
CA ARG A 638 -34.86 22.62 -1.75
C ARG A 638 -35.07 23.83 -0.84
N LYS A 639 -35.86 23.66 0.23
CA LYS A 639 -36.12 24.68 1.27
C LYS A 639 -36.75 25.99 0.75
N ASN A 640 -37.39 25.97 -0.41
CA ASN A 640 -38.11 27.12 -0.96
C ASN A 640 -39.60 26.99 -0.62
N GLU A 641 -39.99 27.41 0.59
CA GLU A 641 -41.35 27.20 1.15
C GLU A 641 -42.47 27.80 0.30
N PHE A 642 -42.18 28.93 -0.35
CA PHE A 642 -43.15 29.65 -1.16
C PHE A 642 -43.11 29.30 -2.64
N LEU A 643 -42.15 28.51 -3.10
CA LEU A 643 -42.00 28.17 -4.51
C LEU A 643 -43.19 27.30 -4.94
N ARG A 644 -44.05 27.86 -5.79
CA ARG A 644 -45.25 27.23 -6.32
C ARG A 644 -45.08 26.82 -7.77
N ARG A 645 -44.22 27.50 -8.52
CA ARG A 645 -44.06 27.30 -9.95
C ARG A 645 -42.60 27.23 -10.37
N ILE A 646 -42.27 26.25 -11.20
CA ILE A 646 -40.98 26.16 -11.89
C ILE A 646 -41.26 26.03 -13.38
N ASP A 647 -40.78 26.99 -14.17
CA ASP A 647 -40.87 26.99 -15.62
C ASP A 647 -39.54 26.48 -16.20
N PHE A 648 -39.58 25.38 -16.94
CA PHE A 648 -38.39 24.82 -17.61
C PHE A 648 -38.42 25.13 -19.10
N ASN A 649 -37.24 25.32 -19.71
CA ASN A 649 -37.12 25.31 -21.17
C ASN A 649 -37.59 23.94 -21.69
N GLU A 650 -38.40 23.94 -22.75
CA GLU A 650 -38.89 22.71 -23.40
C GLU A 650 -37.76 21.82 -23.94
N ASN A 651 -36.59 22.42 -24.21
CA ASN A 651 -35.38 21.77 -24.73
C ASN A 651 -34.29 21.59 -23.65
N LEU A 652 -34.59 21.79 -22.36
CA LEU A 652 -33.59 21.63 -21.30
C LEU A 652 -33.08 20.18 -21.22
N ILE A 653 -31.79 20.00 -21.48
CA ILE A 653 -31.08 18.72 -21.31
C ILE A 653 -30.44 18.69 -19.92
N LEU A 654 -30.78 17.68 -19.12
CA LEU A 654 -30.16 17.43 -17.82
C LEU A 654 -29.31 16.17 -17.91
N ASN A 655 -27.99 16.31 -18.08
CA ASN A 655 -27.07 15.19 -18.04
C ASN A 655 -26.63 14.97 -16.59
N GLY A 656 -27.45 14.32 -15.77
CA GLY A 656 -27.13 14.01 -14.37
C GLY A 656 -28.38 13.76 -13.53
N ALA A 657 -28.20 13.40 -12.25
CA ALA A 657 -29.33 13.32 -11.34
C ALA A 657 -29.83 14.74 -11.02
N TYR A 658 -31.10 14.89 -10.65
CA TYR A 658 -31.61 16.14 -10.12
C TYR A 658 -32.65 15.86 -9.05
N PHE A 659 -32.82 16.83 -8.16
CA PHE A 659 -33.67 16.72 -6.98
C PHE A 659 -34.45 17.99 -6.81
N ILE A 660 -35.78 17.88 -6.81
CA ILE A 660 -36.68 19.01 -6.59
C ILE A 660 -37.62 18.62 -5.45
N ARG A 661 -37.50 19.30 -4.31
CA ARG A 661 -38.46 19.13 -3.22
C ARG A 661 -39.56 20.17 -3.33
N SER A 662 -40.79 19.69 -3.52
CA SER A 662 -41.99 20.50 -3.32
C SER A 662 -42.13 20.91 -1.85
N ASN A 663 -42.16 22.21 -1.56
CA ASN A 663 -42.43 22.72 -0.21
C ASN A 663 -43.80 23.43 -0.12
N ALA A 664 -44.39 23.80 -1.27
CA ALA A 664 -45.77 24.25 -1.32
C ALA A 664 -46.72 23.06 -1.36
N LYS A 665 -47.86 23.17 -0.66
CA LYS A 665 -48.94 22.15 -0.66
C LYS A 665 -49.49 21.89 -2.08
N GLU A 666 -49.31 22.86 -2.98
CA GLU A 666 -49.75 22.88 -4.38
C GLU A 666 -48.61 23.50 -5.22
N MET A 667 -47.63 22.68 -5.63
CA MET A 667 -46.59 23.09 -6.59
C MET A 667 -46.99 22.62 -7.99
N GLU A 668 -47.03 23.55 -8.93
CA GLU A 668 -47.27 23.30 -10.35
C GLU A 668 -45.94 23.42 -11.10
N ILE A 669 -45.44 22.31 -11.66
CA ILE A 669 -44.28 22.36 -12.55
C ILE A 669 -44.79 22.50 -13.98
N TYR A 670 -44.45 23.62 -14.61
CA TYR A 670 -44.78 23.92 -15.99
C TYR A 670 -43.56 23.57 -16.84
N SER A 671 -43.58 22.36 -17.38
CA SER A 671 -42.58 21.93 -18.34
C SER A 671 -43.20 22.02 -19.73
N GLY A 672 -42.77 23.00 -20.54
CA GLY A 672 -43.22 23.13 -21.95
C GLY A 672 -42.92 21.89 -22.80
N GLY A 673 -41.95 21.08 -22.36
CA GLY A 673 -41.67 19.72 -22.83
C GLY A 673 -41.55 18.76 -21.66
N LYS A 674 -41.75 17.45 -21.88
CA LYS A 674 -41.41 16.43 -20.86
C LYS A 674 -39.89 16.39 -20.74
N PRO A 675 -39.26 16.84 -19.63
CA PRO A 675 -37.84 16.57 -19.44
C PRO A 675 -37.65 15.05 -19.60
N ASN A 676 -36.64 14.62 -20.36
CA ASN A 676 -36.41 13.22 -20.73
C ASN A 676 -36.07 12.30 -19.54
N SER A 677 -36.19 12.80 -18.31
CA SER A 677 -35.79 12.18 -17.08
C SER A 677 -36.92 12.23 -16.06
N THR A 678 -36.98 11.24 -15.17
CA THR A 678 -37.94 11.16 -14.07
C THR A 678 -37.55 12.13 -12.97
N ILE A 679 -38.38 13.14 -12.72
CA ILE A 679 -38.21 14.06 -11.60
C ILE A 679 -38.36 13.24 -10.31
N LEU A 680 -37.32 13.22 -9.47
CA LEU A 680 -37.38 12.57 -8.16
C LEU A 680 -38.17 13.49 -7.21
N TRP A 681 -39.48 13.26 -7.17
CA TRP A 681 -40.36 13.84 -6.17
C TRP A 681 -40.16 13.07 -4.86
N ASN A 682 -39.93 13.78 -3.76
CA ASN A 682 -39.88 13.14 -2.46
C ASN A 682 -41.24 12.53 -2.11
N ASP A 683 -41.20 11.37 -1.47
CA ASP A 683 -42.38 10.80 -0.82
C ASP A 683 -42.90 11.85 0.18
N PRO A 684 -44.20 12.15 0.24
CA PRO A 684 -44.76 13.02 1.27
C PRO A 684 -44.48 12.54 2.71
N ALA A 685 -44.06 11.28 2.89
CA ALA A 685 -43.57 10.74 4.16
C ALA A 685 -42.09 11.07 4.47
N ASP A 686 -41.34 11.65 3.53
CA ASP A 686 -39.95 12.07 3.75
C ASP A 686 -39.88 13.52 4.27
N CYS A 687 -39.07 13.74 5.31
CA CYS A 687 -38.97 15.04 5.97
C CYS A 687 -37.58 15.63 5.86
N LEU A 688 -37.49 16.95 5.96
CA LEU A 688 -36.25 17.71 5.98
C LEU A 688 -35.68 17.58 7.38
N LEU A 689 -34.36 17.53 7.52
CA LEU A 689 -33.75 17.44 8.85
C LEU A 689 -34.17 18.59 9.78
N ASP A 690 -34.42 19.77 9.20
CA ASP A 690 -34.82 20.99 9.91
C ASP A 690 -36.34 21.16 10.04
N ASP A 691 -37.15 20.18 9.60
CA ASP A 691 -38.60 20.24 9.81
C ASP A 691 -38.94 20.20 11.31
N PRO A 692 -40.03 20.85 11.75
CA PRO A 692 -40.45 20.84 13.15
C PRO A 692 -40.58 19.43 13.72
N THR A 693 -40.16 19.23 14.97
CA THR A 693 -40.13 17.92 15.66
C THR A 693 -41.44 17.15 15.61
N GLU A 694 -42.58 17.84 15.60
CA GLU A 694 -43.91 17.22 15.47
C GLU A 694 -44.10 16.52 14.12
N LYS A 695 -43.61 17.12 13.04
CA LYS A 695 -43.63 16.52 11.70
C LYS A 695 -42.69 15.32 11.65
N LEU A 696 -41.49 15.44 12.22
CA LEU A 696 -40.45 14.38 12.23
C LEU A 696 -40.94 13.03 12.79
N ARG A 697 -41.94 13.02 13.69
CA ARG A 697 -42.49 11.79 14.28
C ARG A 697 -43.22 10.88 13.29
N ASN A 698 -43.74 11.43 12.20
CA ASN A 698 -44.52 10.70 11.20
C ASN A 698 -43.70 10.35 9.96
N CYS A 699 -42.44 10.75 9.92
CA CYS A 699 -41.60 10.58 8.74
C CYS A 699 -41.05 9.16 8.68
N THR A 700 -40.90 8.65 7.45
CA THR A 700 -40.25 7.36 7.18
C THR A 700 -38.87 7.54 6.59
N GLY A 701 -38.58 8.72 6.03
CA GLY A 701 -37.25 9.11 5.57
C GLY A 701 -36.86 10.53 5.97
N LEU A 702 -35.55 10.80 5.96
CA LEU A 702 -34.96 12.11 6.20
C LEU A 702 -34.18 12.57 4.98
N ILE A 703 -34.27 13.86 4.67
CA ILE A 703 -33.56 14.52 3.58
C ILE A 703 -32.55 15.50 4.17
N GLY A 704 -31.29 15.34 3.77
CA GLY A 704 -30.17 16.17 4.21
C GLY A 704 -29.08 15.37 4.92
N THR A 705 -28.07 16.09 5.40
CA THR A 705 -26.91 15.53 6.08
C THR A 705 -27.22 15.25 7.54
N VAL A 706 -27.29 13.98 7.92
CA VAL A 706 -27.62 13.52 9.28
C VAL A 706 -26.33 13.34 10.09
N ASP A 707 -25.99 14.31 10.93
CA ASP A 707 -24.86 14.21 11.86
C ASP A 707 -25.30 13.60 13.21
N LEU A 708 -25.01 12.32 13.42
CA LEU A 708 -25.39 11.56 14.62
C LEU A 708 -24.87 12.19 15.92
N GLY A 709 -23.72 12.86 15.90
CA GLY A 709 -23.14 13.52 17.07
C GLY A 709 -23.87 14.81 17.46
N ARG A 710 -24.66 15.37 16.53
CA ARG A 710 -25.40 16.64 16.70
C ARG A 710 -26.92 16.46 16.67
N LEU A 711 -27.43 15.24 16.54
CA LEU A 711 -28.88 15.01 16.50
C LEU A 711 -29.54 15.36 17.83
N SER A 712 -30.74 15.95 17.74
CA SER A 712 -31.59 16.09 18.90
C SER A 712 -31.96 14.70 19.47
N PRO A 713 -32.14 14.55 20.80
CA PRO A 713 -32.49 13.26 21.41
C PRO A 713 -33.76 12.64 20.80
N THR A 714 -34.74 13.45 20.40
CA THR A 714 -35.96 12.98 19.75
C THR A 714 -35.66 12.31 18.41
N LEU A 715 -34.85 12.95 17.56
CA LEU A 715 -34.52 12.41 16.25
C LEU A 715 -33.60 11.18 16.34
N HIS A 716 -32.67 11.20 17.30
CA HIS A 716 -31.84 10.05 17.63
C HIS A 716 -32.70 8.83 18.02
N ASN A 717 -33.73 9.03 18.85
CA ASN A 717 -34.67 7.96 19.23
C ASN A 717 -35.50 7.44 18.04
N LEU A 718 -35.89 8.30 17.09
CA LEU A 718 -36.62 7.88 15.89
C LEU A 718 -35.76 7.00 14.97
N LEU A 719 -34.45 7.24 14.90
CA LEU A 719 -33.51 6.36 14.22
C LEU A 719 -33.33 5.05 15.01
N ILE A 720 -33.06 5.09 16.32
CA ILE A 720 -32.87 3.85 17.10
C ILE A 720 -34.13 2.95 17.06
N ASN A 721 -35.33 3.55 17.13
CA ASN A 721 -36.61 2.82 17.09
C ASN A 721 -37.04 2.41 15.68
N LYS A 722 -36.21 2.64 14.66
CA LYS A 722 -36.45 2.25 13.26
C LYS A 722 -37.68 2.89 12.62
N THR A 723 -38.11 4.04 13.13
CA THR A 723 -39.18 4.85 12.53
C THR A 723 -38.68 5.45 11.22
N ILE A 724 -37.51 6.08 11.25
CA ILE A 724 -36.80 6.53 10.05
C ILE A 724 -36.05 5.34 9.45
N LYS A 725 -36.44 4.94 8.25
CA LYS A 725 -35.86 3.81 7.50
C LYS A 725 -34.92 4.27 6.38
N LYS A 726 -35.07 5.50 5.92
CA LYS A 726 -34.41 6.03 4.74
C LYS A 726 -33.72 7.36 5.00
N ILE A 727 -32.53 7.56 4.46
CA ILE A 727 -31.82 8.85 4.46
C ILE A 727 -31.47 9.20 3.02
N HIS A 728 -31.99 10.34 2.57
CA HIS A 728 -31.69 11.00 1.30
C HIS A 728 -30.62 12.07 1.57
N GLY A 729 -29.35 11.69 1.50
CA GLY A 729 -28.30 12.57 1.98
C GLY A 729 -26.99 11.86 2.28
N GLN A 730 -26.32 12.37 3.30
CA GLN A 730 -25.11 11.83 3.89
C GLN A 730 -25.37 11.57 5.39
N ILE A 731 -24.78 10.52 5.94
CA ILE A 731 -24.75 10.30 7.38
C ILE A 731 -23.33 10.55 7.90
N ILE A 732 -23.21 11.37 8.93
CA ILE A 732 -21.93 11.66 9.60
C ILE A 732 -22.01 11.09 11.01
N MET A 733 -21.04 10.27 11.38
CA MET A 733 -20.87 9.73 12.72
C MET A 733 -19.54 10.25 13.24
N SER A 734 -19.56 11.44 13.84
CA SER A 734 -18.36 12.08 14.37
C SER A 734 -18.38 12.11 15.89
N SER A 735 -17.28 11.69 16.52
CA SER A 735 -17.07 11.80 17.98
C SER A 735 -18.18 11.19 18.85
N THR A 736 -18.75 10.07 18.42
CA THR A 736 -19.79 9.35 19.17
C THR A 736 -19.18 8.35 20.16
N ASP A 737 -19.90 8.06 21.25
CA ASP A 737 -19.52 7.05 22.24
C ASP A 737 -19.93 5.61 21.84
N ASN A 738 -20.44 5.43 20.62
CA ASN A 738 -20.92 4.15 20.15
C ASN A 738 -19.76 3.15 19.98
N THR A 739 -19.91 1.95 20.55
CA THR A 739 -18.96 0.85 20.36
C THR A 739 -19.22 0.03 19.10
N ASN A 740 -20.45 0.08 18.57
CA ASN A 740 -20.86 -0.59 17.34
C ASN A 740 -21.95 0.20 16.60
N LEU A 741 -22.22 -0.18 15.35
CA LEU A 741 -23.23 0.45 14.49
C LEU A 741 -24.51 -0.38 14.31
N ASP A 742 -24.74 -1.41 15.12
CA ASP A 742 -25.82 -2.39 14.90
C ASP A 742 -27.21 -1.76 14.87
N ALA A 743 -27.42 -0.71 15.68
CA ALA A 743 -28.67 0.04 15.71
C ALA A 743 -29.05 0.61 14.33
N TYR A 744 -28.07 0.89 13.46
CA TYR A 744 -28.27 1.57 12.17
C TYR A 744 -28.26 0.60 10.98
N GLY A 745 -28.00 -0.69 11.18
CA GLY A 745 -27.83 -1.67 10.08
C GLY A 745 -29.06 -1.87 9.19
N TYR A 746 -30.22 -1.35 9.57
CA TYR A 746 -31.48 -1.44 8.83
C TYR A 746 -31.71 -0.24 7.88
N LEU A 747 -30.86 0.80 7.94
CA LEU A 747 -31.03 2.02 7.18
C LEU A 747 -30.76 1.80 5.69
N THR A 748 -31.59 2.45 4.87
CA THR A 748 -31.33 2.67 3.44
C THR A 748 -30.83 4.10 3.25
N ILE A 749 -29.65 4.26 2.67
CA ILE A 749 -29.04 5.57 2.39
C ILE A 749 -29.01 5.77 0.88
N ILE A 750 -29.78 6.75 0.40
CA ILE A 750 -29.68 7.26 -0.96
C ILE A 750 -28.73 8.44 -0.91
N ALA A 751 -27.50 8.20 -1.38
CA ALA A 751 -26.42 9.15 -1.27
C ALA A 751 -26.70 10.39 -2.12
N HIS A 752 -26.63 11.57 -1.50
CA HIS A 752 -26.62 12.84 -2.22
C HIS A 752 -25.19 13.30 -2.53
N GLU A 753 -24.24 12.88 -1.70
CA GLU A 753 -22.82 13.19 -1.84
C GLU A 753 -22.01 11.92 -2.15
N LYS A 754 -20.82 12.10 -2.72
CA LYS A 754 -19.91 10.99 -3.04
C LYS A 754 -19.59 10.16 -1.80
N ASP A 755 -19.39 10.81 -0.66
CA ASP A 755 -19.16 10.14 0.61
C ASP A 755 -20.51 10.03 1.33
N ALA A 756 -21.23 8.93 1.13
CA ALA A 756 -22.57 8.75 1.69
C ALA A 756 -22.57 8.54 3.21
N VAL A 757 -21.51 7.91 3.73
CA VAL A 757 -21.33 7.60 5.15
C VAL A 757 -19.94 8.04 5.56
N ILE A 758 -19.85 9.01 6.47
CA ILE A 758 -18.59 9.45 7.07
C ILE A 758 -18.58 9.02 8.52
N ILE A 759 -17.61 8.20 8.91
CA ILE A 759 -17.41 7.77 10.31
C ILE A 759 -16.04 8.28 10.72
N GLU A 760 -16.01 9.21 11.66
CA GLU A 760 -14.75 9.84 12.06
C GLU A 760 -14.62 10.15 13.55
N ASN A 761 -13.39 10.14 14.05
CA ASN A 761 -13.08 10.53 15.43
C ASN A 761 -13.81 9.71 16.52
N ASN A 762 -14.30 8.50 16.22
CA ASN A 762 -14.99 7.64 17.19
C ASN A 762 -13.96 6.73 17.87
N LYS A 763 -13.42 7.17 19.01
CA LYS A 763 -12.38 6.43 19.75
C LYS A 763 -12.85 5.06 20.27
N ASN A 764 -14.12 4.96 20.62
CA ASN A 764 -14.72 3.76 21.21
C ASN A 764 -15.31 2.79 20.17
N LEU A 765 -15.38 3.19 18.90
CA LEU A 765 -16.01 2.40 17.86
C LEU A 765 -15.12 1.21 17.48
N ILE A 766 -15.63 0.01 17.72
CA ILE A 766 -14.93 -1.25 17.46
C ILE A 766 -15.62 -1.99 16.31
N ASP A 767 -16.95 -2.04 16.23
CA ASP A 767 -17.64 -2.91 15.26
C ASP A 767 -18.50 -2.12 14.26
N ILE A 768 -18.13 -2.20 12.98
CA ILE A 768 -18.84 -1.55 11.86
C ILE A 768 -19.55 -2.56 10.95
N SER A 769 -19.71 -3.82 11.37
CA SER A 769 -20.32 -4.88 10.57
C SER A 769 -21.74 -4.53 10.09
N ALA A 770 -22.45 -3.65 10.80
CA ALA A 770 -23.75 -3.12 10.37
C ALA A 770 -23.73 -2.48 8.97
N LEU A 771 -22.61 -1.89 8.54
CA LEU A 771 -22.46 -1.33 7.18
C LEU A 771 -22.59 -2.40 6.09
N THR A 772 -22.37 -3.68 6.39
CA THR A 772 -22.62 -4.78 5.44
C THR A 772 -24.11 -4.98 5.19
N LYS A 773 -24.96 -4.66 6.17
CA LYS A 773 -26.42 -4.79 6.14
C LYS A 773 -27.11 -3.53 5.59
N MET A 774 -26.50 -2.35 5.79
CA MET A 774 -27.03 -1.10 5.26
C MET A 774 -27.11 -1.13 3.73
N ASN A 775 -28.24 -0.70 3.19
CA ASN A 775 -28.43 -0.54 1.76
C ASN A 775 -28.00 0.88 1.37
N ILE A 776 -26.82 1.02 0.76
CA ILE A 776 -26.27 2.32 0.38
C ILE A 776 -26.23 2.37 -1.15
N THR A 777 -27.01 3.27 -1.74
CA THR A 777 -27.17 3.39 -3.19
C THR A 777 -27.05 4.85 -3.62
N TRP A 778 -26.69 5.09 -4.87
CA TRP A 778 -26.86 6.41 -5.49
C TRP A 778 -28.33 6.62 -5.91
N PRO A 779 -28.74 7.84 -6.29
CA PRO A 779 -30.07 8.09 -6.85
C PRO A 779 -30.27 7.25 -8.12
N GLU A 780 -31.43 6.61 -8.30
CA GLU A 780 -31.68 5.64 -9.39
C GLU A 780 -31.34 6.15 -10.80
N ASN A 781 -31.40 7.46 -10.99
CA ASN A 781 -31.16 8.15 -12.26
C ASN A 781 -29.70 8.59 -12.48
N PHE A 782 -28.78 8.29 -11.55
CA PHE A 782 -27.37 8.61 -11.72
C PHE A 782 -26.72 7.64 -12.74
N PRO A 783 -25.97 8.13 -13.74
CA PRO A 783 -25.38 7.28 -14.76
C PRO A 783 -24.43 6.26 -14.12
N LYS A 784 -24.75 4.96 -14.26
CA LYS A 784 -23.99 3.88 -13.62
C LYS A 784 -22.55 3.81 -14.15
N GLU A 785 -22.35 4.28 -15.38
CA GLU A 785 -21.06 4.32 -16.07
C GLU A 785 -20.12 5.38 -15.48
N ALA A 786 -20.64 6.41 -14.79
CA ALA A 786 -19.85 7.53 -14.32
C ALA A 786 -18.92 7.20 -13.14
N LEU A 787 -19.20 6.14 -12.36
CA LEU A 787 -18.42 5.76 -11.18
C LEU A 787 -18.31 4.23 -11.00
N PRO A 788 -17.53 3.53 -11.84
CA PRO A 788 -17.36 2.08 -11.77
C PRO A 788 -16.74 1.59 -10.44
N GLU A 789 -16.15 2.48 -9.64
CA GLU A 789 -15.51 2.17 -8.35
C GLU A 789 -16.03 3.06 -7.20
N TRP A 790 -17.32 3.40 -7.19
CA TRP A 790 -17.88 4.19 -6.11
C TRP A 790 -17.80 3.47 -4.76
N LYS A 791 -17.09 4.08 -3.80
CA LYS A 791 -16.91 3.58 -2.43
C LYS A 791 -17.56 4.58 -1.46
N PRO A 792 -18.81 4.35 -1.05
CA PRO A 792 -19.62 5.35 -0.35
C PRO A 792 -19.23 5.64 1.09
N VAL A 793 -18.36 4.82 1.71
CA VAL A 793 -18.03 4.92 3.13
C VAL A 793 -16.62 5.49 3.32
N VAL A 794 -16.48 6.49 4.17
CA VAL A 794 -15.21 7.09 4.58
C VAL A 794 -14.99 6.82 6.06
N LEU A 795 -13.81 6.29 6.42
CA LEU A 795 -13.39 6.09 7.81
C LEU A 795 -12.17 6.98 8.11
N ARG A 796 -12.23 7.84 9.14
CA ARG A 796 -11.11 8.74 9.52
C ARG A 796 -10.89 8.76 11.03
N ASN A 797 -9.67 8.62 11.52
CA ASN A 797 -9.32 8.83 12.94
C ASN A 797 -10.21 8.08 13.96
N ASN A 798 -10.72 6.90 13.60
CA ASN A 798 -11.47 6.08 14.55
C ASN A 798 -10.51 5.26 15.42
N GLY A 799 -11.04 4.67 16.50
CA GLY A 799 -10.32 3.63 17.24
C GLY A 799 -9.97 2.43 16.37
N LYS A 800 -9.43 1.37 16.98
CA LYS A 800 -9.16 0.11 16.28
C LYS A 800 -10.48 -0.53 15.83
N ILE A 801 -10.91 -0.22 14.61
CA ILE A 801 -12.09 -0.81 14.00
C ILE A 801 -11.78 -2.26 13.68
N CYS A 802 -12.68 -3.13 14.07
CA CYS A 802 -12.59 -4.56 13.95
C CYS A 802 -13.73 -5.09 13.11
N VAL A 803 -13.40 -6.06 12.26
CA VAL A 803 -14.39 -6.83 11.51
C VAL A 803 -14.27 -8.27 11.98
N ARG A 804 -15.40 -8.88 12.34
CA ARG A 804 -15.41 -10.21 12.94
C ARG A 804 -15.00 -11.27 11.93
N THR A 805 -15.45 -11.13 10.69
CA THR A 805 -15.24 -12.11 9.62
C THR A 805 -14.51 -11.51 8.40
N LEU A 806 -13.68 -12.32 7.73
CA LEU A 806 -13.07 -12.00 6.44
C LEU A 806 -14.13 -11.73 5.35
N ARG A 807 -15.28 -12.40 5.44
CA ARG A 807 -16.40 -12.18 4.50
C ARG A 807 -16.96 -10.77 4.62
N GLU A 808 -17.22 -10.31 5.84
CA GLU A 808 -17.65 -8.95 6.10
C GLU A 808 -16.57 -7.95 5.68
N GLU A 809 -15.30 -8.25 5.93
CA GLU A 809 -14.19 -7.40 5.53
C GLU A 809 -14.17 -7.20 4.02
N LYS A 810 -14.29 -8.27 3.22
CA LYS A 810 -14.36 -8.16 1.75
C LYS A 810 -15.57 -7.33 1.27
N ILE A 811 -16.71 -7.42 1.96
CA ILE A 811 -17.89 -6.58 1.66
C ILE A 811 -17.61 -5.11 2.01
N LEU A 812 -16.98 -4.88 3.16
CA LEU A 812 -16.64 -3.55 3.64
C LEU A 812 -15.56 -2.87 2.79
N GLN A 813 -14.51 -3.58 2.37
CA GLN A 813 -13.46 -3.06 1.49
C GLN A 813 -14.00 -2.59 0.13
N LYS A 814 -15.10 -3.20 -0.35
CA LYS A 814 -15.82 -2.75 -1.55
C LYS A 814 -16.64 -1.48 -1.31
N LYS A 815 -17.03 -1.19 -0.07
CA LYS A 815 -17.80 0.02 0.29
C LYS A 815 -16.93 1.16 0.82
N ILE A 816 -15.77 0.87 1.43
CA ILE A 816 -14.91 1.84 2.12
C ILE A 816 -13.84 2.39 1.18
N SER A 817 -13.78 3.71 1.06
CA SER A 817 -12.83 4.46 0.22
C SER A 817 -11.46 4.62 0.86
N THR A 818 -11.39 4.64 2.18
CA THR A 818 -10.17 4.84 2.96
C THR A 818 -9.41 3.52 3.17
N PRO A 819 -8.17 3.38 2.67
CA PRO A 819 -7.38 2.19 2.91
C PRO A 819 -7.01 2.06 4.41
N ASN A 820 -6.87 0.81 4.87
CA ASN A 820 -6.09 0.44 6.07
C ASN A 820 -6.61 0.88 7.45
N GLN A 821 -7.91 1.10 7.66
CA GLN A 821 -8.46 1.32 9.01
C GLN A 821 -9.03 0.08 9.69
N LEU A 822 -9.10 -1.06 8.99
CA LEU A 822 -9.56 -2.31 9.57
C LEU A 822 -8.39 -2.99 10.28
N SER A 823 -8.52 -3.17 11.58
CA SER A 823 -7.53 -3.82 12.43
C SER A 823 -7.79 -5.32 12.50
N ASP A 824 -6.73 -6.10 12.34
CA ASP A 824 -6.74 -7.54 12.55
C ASP A 824 -6.84 -7.95 14.02
N TYR A 825 -6.74 -6.98 14.93
CA TYR A 825 -6.63 -7.22 16.37
C TYR A 825 -7.79 -8.07 16.94
N CYS A 826 -9.01 -7.93 16.40
CA CYS A 826 -10.16 -8.70 16.88
C CYS A 826 -10.28 -10.10 16.29
N ARG A 827 -9.44 -10.46 15.32
CA ARG A 827 -9.37 -11.83 14.81
C ARG A 827 -8.42 -12.62 15.69
N LYS A 828 -8.95 -13.62 16.41
CA LYS A 828 -8.11 -14.52 17.20
C LYS A 828 -7.19 -15.26 16.24
N ARG A 829 -5.90 -14.96 16.34
CA ARG A 829 -4.82 -15.64 15.65
C ARG A 829 -4.32 -16.80 16.50
N CYS A 830 -4.13 -17.96 15.89
CA CYS A 830 -3.54 -19.13 16.56
C CYS A 830 -2.32 -19.59 15.78
N ALA A 831 -1.36 -20.19 16.46
CA ALA A 831 -0.24 -20.82 15.77
C ALA A 831 -0.73 -22.06 15.00
N GLY A 832 -0.29 -22.19 13.76
CA GLY A 832 -0.39 -23.41 12.98
C GLY A 832 0.58 -24.49 13.47
N GLY A 833 0.66 -25.57 12.72
CA GLY A 833 1.51 -26.72 13.00
C GLY A 833 0.80 -28.04 12.73
N ILE A 834 1.37 -29.12 13.26
CA ILE A 834 0.70 -30.42 13.29
C ILE A 834 -0.36 -30.35 14.38
N VAL A 835 -1.61 -30.55 13.99
CA VAL A 835 -2.73 -30.61 14.93
C VAL A 835 -2.56 -31.86 15.77
N THR A 836 -2.07 -31.69 17.00
CA THR A 836 -2.05 -32.76 18.01
C THR A 836 -3.16 -32.57 19.03
N ASP A 837 -3.62 -31.33 19.20
CA ASP A 837 -4.71 -30.94 20.09
C ASP A 837 -5.62 -29.93 19.38
N LEU A 838 -6.84 -30.37 19.07
CA LEU A 838 -7.85 -29.56 18.38
C LEU A 838 -8.37 -28.39 19.22
N THR A 839 -8.25 -28.46 20.55
CA THR A 839 -8.73 -27.39 21.43
C THR A 839 -7.93 -26.09 21.26
N SER A 840 -6.67 -26.21 20.79
CA SER A 840 -5.83 -25.06 20.46
C SER A 840 -6.38 -24.20 19.32
N LEU A 841 -7.20 -24.78 18.44
CA LEU A 841 -7.85 -24.11 17.32
C LEU A 841 -9.26 -23.61 17.65
N GLN A 842 -9.74 -23.83 18.88
CA GLN A 842 -11.07 -23.40 19.26
C GLN A 842 -11.18 -21.87 19.26
N SER A 843 -12.23 -21.37 18.60
CA SER A 843 -12.49 -19.95 18.34
C SER A 843 -11.41 -19.24 17.51
N CYS A 844 -10.59 -20.01 16.79
CA CYS A 844 -9.58 -19.46 15.91
C CYS A 844 -10.18 -19.03 14.58
N ARG A 845 -9.79 -17.85 14.09
CA ARG A 845 -10.20 -17.36 12.77
C ARG A 845 -9.04 -17.34 11.77
N ILE A 846 -7.85 -17.02 12.25
CA ILE A 846 -6.62 -16.98 11.45
C ILE A 846 -5.62 -17.95 12.06
N VAL A 847 -5.12 -18.88 11.27
CA VAL A 847 -4.01 -19.76 11.65
C VAL A 847 -2.72 -19.22 11.06
N MET A 848 -1.76 -18.84 11.90
CA MET A 848 -0.44 -18.35 11.46
C MET A 848 0.54 -19.51 11.30
N GLY A 849 1.05 -19.72 10.09
CA GLY A 849 1.86 -20.86 9.72
C GLY A 849 1.06 -22.01 9.12
N GLY A 850 1.77 -23.02 8.59
CA GLY A 850 1.12 -24.17 7.95
C GLY A 850 0.36 -25.05 8.93
N LEU A 851 -0.83 -25.50 8.55
CA LEU A 851 -1.72 -26.36 9.31
C LEU A 851 -1.68 -27.80 8.77
N THR A 852 -1.35 -28.78 9.60
CA THR A 852 -1.28 -30.19 9.22
C THR A 852 -2.24 -31.04 10.05
N ILE A 853 -3.28 -31.58 9.40
CA ILE A 853 -4.25 -32.52 9.97
C ILE A 853 -3.81 -33.94 9.58
N LYS A 854 -3.30 -34.69 10.54
CA LYS A 854 -2.69 -36.00 10.26
C LYS A 854 -3.01 -37.07 11.29
N ASP A 855 -3.15 -38.30 10.81
CA ASP A 855 -3.28 -39.52 11.62
C ASP A 855 -4.50 -39.48 12.58
N TYR A 856 -5.58 -38.77 12.21
CA TYR A 856 -6.81 -38.72 13.00
C TYR A 856 -7.84 -39.79 12.60
N ASP A 857 -8.28 -40.54 13.60
CA ASP A 857 -9.33 -41.56 13.51
C ASP A 857 -10.61 -41.05 14.20
N PHE A 858 -11.35 -40.17 13.53
CA PHE A 858 -12.69 -39.77 14.01
C PHE A 858 -13.73 -40.79 13.56
N GLU A 859 -14.71 -41.07 14.42
CA GLU A 859 -15.91 -41.81 14.01
C GLU A 859 -16.75 -40.98 13.01
N SER A 860 -16.65 -39.64 13.04
CA SER A 860 -17.35 -38.73 12.13
C SER A 860 -16.63 -37.39 11.91
N ALA A 861 -16.70 -36.87 10.68
CA ALA A 861 -16.25 -35.51 10.33
C ALA A 861 -17.01 -34.39 11.09
N SER A 862 -18.12 -34.72 11.75
CA SER A 862 -18.87 -33.78 12.59
C SER A 862 -18.09 -33.28 13.80
N ASP A 863 -17.14 -34.07 14.31
CA ASP A 863 -16.37 -33.69 15.49
C ASP A 863 -15.32 -32.62 15.16
N LEU A 864 -14.87 -32.59 13.90
CA LEU A 864 -13.98 -31.56 13.35
C LEU A 864 -14.71 -30.25 13.07
N LEU A 865 -16.01 -30.29 12.72
CA LEU A 865 -16.79 -29.08 12.42
C LEU A 865 -16.68 -28.05 13.55
N ARG A 866 -16.77 -28.48 14.81
CA ARG A 866 -16.73 -27.58 15.97
C ARG A 866 -15.46 -26.73 16.06
N TYR A 867 -14.33 -27.20 15.52
CA TYR A 867 -13.04 -26.52 15.64
C TYR A 867 -12.65 -25.74 14.39
N PHE A 868 -13.08 -26.20 13.21
CA PHE A 868 -12.70 -25.62 11.93
C PHE A 868 -13.77 -24.71 11.30
N GLU A 869 -15.00 -24.73 11.81
CA GLU A 869 -16.10 -23.92 11.29
C GLU A 869 -15.88 -22.41 11.45
N GLU A 870 -14.96 -21.97 12.31
CA GLU A 870 -14.62 -20.55 12.47
C GLU A 870 -13.34 -20.13 11.74
N ILE A 871 -12.54 -21.08 11.25
CA ILE A 871 -11.27 -20.75 10.58
C ILE A 871 -11.57 -20.24 9.19
N GLU A 872 -11.19 -18.99 8.94
CA GLU A 872 -11.41 -18.28 7.68
C GLU A 872 -10.10 -18.09 6.89
N ASP A 873 -8.95 -18.09 7.57
CA ASP A 873 -7.64 -17.85 6.98
C ASP A 873 -6.56 -18.80 7.53
N ILE A 874 -5.66 -19.21 6.65
CA ILE A 874 -4.44 -19.93 7.02
C ILE A 874 -3.26 -19.26 6.31
N GLU A 875 -2.38 -18.64 7.08
CA GLU A 875 -1.12 -18.04 6.63
C GLU A 875 -0.01 -19.11 6.59
N GLY A 876 -0.20 -20.13 5.75
CA GLY A 876 0.79 -21.16 5.41
C GLY A 876 0.16 -22.29 4.60
N GLN A 877 0.84 -23.45 4.52
CA GLN A 877 0.29 -24.64 3.86
C GLN A 877 -0.89 -25.26 4.62
N LEU A 878 -1.86 -25.83 3.92
CA LEU A 878 -2.84 -26.76 4.50
C LEU A 878 -2.55 -28.19 4.03
N ILE A 879 -2.19 -29.06 4.98
CA ILE A 879 -1.84 -30.46 4.74
C ILE A 879 -2.85 -31.36 5.45
N ILE A 880 -3.49 -32.29 4.72
CA ILE A 880 -4.48 -33.24 5.26
C ILE A 880 -4.05 -34.65 4.84
N MET A 881 -3.57 -35.48 5.77
CA MET A 881 -3.08 -36.81 5.41
C MET A 881 -3.30 -37.92 6.42
N ASN A 882 -3.35 -39.17 5.94
CA ASN A 882 -3.50 -40.36 6.78
C ASN A 882 -4.76 -40.37 7.68
N ASN A 883 -5.85 -39.70 7.30
CA ASN A 883 -7.06 -39.67 8.12
C ASN A 883 -8.07 -40.71 7.63
N THR A 884 -8.46 -41.63 8.52
CA THR A 884 -9.45 -42.68 8.25
C THR A 884 -10.89 -42.19 8.35
N GLY A 885 -11.16 -41.21 9.24
CA GLY A 885 -12.50 -40.69 9.50
C GLY A 885 -13.03 -39.64 8.51
N ILE A 886 -12.17 -39.07 7.64
CA ILE A 886 -12.53 -37.94 6.78
C ILE A 886 -13.08 -38.44 5.43
N LYS A 887 -14.39 -38.26 5.21
CA LYS A 887 -15.06 -38.58 3.94
C LYS A 887 -15.11 -37.40 2.95
N ASN A 888 -15.20 -36.19 3.47
CA ASN A 888 -15.18 -34.94 2.70
C ASN A 888 -14.54 -33.82 3.53
N LEU A 889 -14.21 -32.70 2.87
CA LEU A 889 -13.59 -31.54 3.51
C LEU A 889 -14.60 -30.46 3.94
N ALA A 890 -15.88 -30.79 4.06
CA ALA A 890 -16.94 -29.82 4.36
C ALA A 890 -16.77 -29.12 5.72
N PHE A 891 -15.94 -29.66 6.61
CA PHE A 891 -15.57 -29.00 7.87
C PHE A 891 -14.77 -27.70 7.68
N LEU A 892 -14.21 -27.47 6.49
CA LEU A 892 -13.52 -26.23 6.10
C LEU A 892 -14.47 -25.21 5.43
N LYS A 893 -15.80 -25.33 5.56
CA LYS A 893 -16.78 -24.48 4.87
C LYS A 893 -16.59 -22.97 5.03
N SER A 894 -15.94 -22.54 6.11
CA SER A 894 -15.68 -21.13 6.41
C SER A 894 -14.29 -20.67 5.96
N LEU A 895 -13.42 -21.58 5.53
CA LEU A 895 -12.10 -21.24 5.02
C LEU A 895 -12.26 -20.44 3.73
N LEU A 896 -11.77 -19.21 3.72
CA LEU A 896 -11.87 -18.28 2.60
C LEU A 896 -10.54 -18.07 1.92
N ARG A 897 -9.43 -18.20 2.66
CA ARG A 897 -8.09 -17.96 2.14
C ARG A 897 -7.07 -18.94 2.71
N VAL A 898 -6.12 -19.32 1.87
CA VAL A 898 -4.85 -19.92 2.29
C VAL A 898 -3.71 -19.22 1.57
N SER A 899 -2.74 -18.73 2.33
CA SER A 899 -1.61 -17.96 1.79
C SER A 899 -0.27 -18.56 2.19
N ASP A 900 0.60 -18.83 1.23
CA ASP A 900 1.99 -19.22 1.51
C ASP A 900 2.94 -18.50 0.55
N TYR A 901 3.67 -17.54 1.09
CA TYR A 901 4.65 -16.73 0.37
C TYR A 901 6.08 -17.28 0.50
N THR A 902 6.28 -18.30 1.34
CA THR A 902 7.61 -18.66 1.84
C THR A 902 8.15 -19.96 1.26
N THR A 903 7.29 -20.83 0.72
CA THR A 903 7.71 -22.17 0.33
C THR A 903 7.46 -22.50 -1.13
N LYS A 904 8.37 -23.29 -1.71
CA LYS A 904 8.24 -23.92 -3.03
C LYS A 904 7.31 -25.15 -3.03
N ARG A 905 6.52 -25.33 -1.97
CA ARG A 905 5.67 -26.51 -1.78
C ARG A 905 4.24 -26.16 -2.17
N PRO A 906 3.43 -27.15 -2.56
CA PRO A 906 2.02 -26.91 -2.85
C PRO A 906 1.32 -26.37 -1.61
N ILE A 907 0.50 -25.33 -1.80
CA ILE A 907 -0.27 -24.66 -0.74
C ILE A 907 -1.25 -25.65 -0.11
N PHE A 908 -1.84 -26.51 -0.95
CA PHE A 908 -2.67 -27.63 -0.51
C PHE A 908 -1.98 -28.97 -0.74
N ARG A 909 -1.99 -29.81 0.30
CA ARG A 909 -1.62 -31.22 0.16
C ARG A 909 -2.62 -32.12 0.84
N VAL A 910 -3.39 -32.87 0.05
CA VAL A 910 -4.30 -33.91 0.55
C VAL A 910 -3.73 -35.25 0.12
N ALA A 911 -3.38 -36.13 1.05
CA ALA A 911 -2.77 -37.42 0.69
C ALA A 911 -3.18 -38.55 1.65
N ASP A 912 -3.28 -39.78 1.16
CA ASP A 912 -3.42 -40.97 2.02
C ASP A 912 -4.65 -40.97 2.94
N ASN A 913 -5.76 -40.35 2.52
CA ASN A 913 -7.05 -40.39 3.24
C ASN A 913 -7.96 -41.45 2.57
N PRO A 914 -8.05 -42.70 3.09
CA PRO A 914 -8.65 -43.84 2.40
C PRO A 914 -10.15 -43.72 2.08
N ASN A 915 -10.85 -42.87 2.82
CA ASN A 915 -12.30 -42.71 2.73
C ASN A 915 -12.74 -41.37 2.11
N LEU A 916 -11.78 -40.53 1.69
CA LEU A 916 -12.08 -39.22 1.10
C LEU A 916 -12.65 -39.37 -0.31
N THR A 917 -13.88 -38.87 -0.53
CA THR A 917 -14.59 -38.91 -1.81
C THR A 917 -14.85 -37.54 -2.42
N SER A 918 -14.72 -36.45 -1.65
CA SER A 918 -14.95 -35.07 -2.11
C SER A 918 -13.96 -34.11 -1.43
N ILE A 919 -13.57 -33.06 -2.17
CA ILE A 919 -12.65 -32.01 -1.71
C ILE A 919 -13.33 -30.65 -1.55
N GLU A 920 -14.66 -30.57 -1.69
CA GLU A 920 -15.42 -29.36 -1.35
C GLU A 920 -15.19 -29.00 0.13
N PRO A 921 -14.84 -27.74 0.47
CA PRO A 921 -14.96 -26.50 -0.30
C PRO A 921 -13.68 -25.95 -0.96
N LEU A 922 -12.60 -26.73 -1.09
CA LEU A 922 -11.27 -26.19 -1.47
C LEU A 922 -11.27 -25.33 -2.75
N HIS A 923 -12.09 -25.66 -3.75
CA HIS A 923 -12.19 -24.87 -5.00
C HIS A 923 -12.81 -23.46 -4.83
N LYS A 924 -13.36 -23.14 -3.66
CA LYS A 924 -13.91 -21.82 -3.28
C LYS A 924 -12.92 -21.00 -2.44
N VAL A 925 -11.84 -21.62 -1.98
CA VAL A 925 -10.82 -20.99 -1.14
C VAL A 925 -9.89 -20.18 -2.03
N GLU A 926 -9.66 -18.92 -1.69
CA GLU A 926 -8.71 -18.06 -2.40
C GLU A 926 -7.28 -18.45 -2.05
N LEU A 927 -6.42 -18.56 -3.06
CA LEU A 927 -5.03 -18.93 -2.90
C LEU A 927 -4.14 -17.75 -3.21
N GLU A 928 -3.38 -17.33 -2.20
CA GLU A 928 -2.39 -16.27 -2.34
C GLU A 928 -1.00 -16.86 -2.20
N TYR A 929 -0.15 -16.60 -3.18
CA TYR A 929 1.21 -17.10 -3.20
C TYR A 929 2.13 -16.15 -3.96
N SER A 930 3.43 -16.28 -3.71
CA SER A 930 4.43 -15.47 -4.39
C SER A 930 4.38 -15.72 -5.90
N SER A 931 4.11 -14.66 -6.68
CA SER A 931 4.12 -14.70 -8.15
C SER A 931 5.49 -15.06 -8.73
N TYR A 932 6.53 -15.09 -7.91
CA TYR A 932 7.91 -15.28 -8.33
C TYR A 932 8.30 -16.76 -8.49
N GLU A 933 7.55 -17.74 -7.95
CA GLU A 933 8.09 -19.12 -7.84
C GLU A 933 7.13 -20.33 -7.96
N VAL A 934 5.82 -20.23 -8.25
CA VAL A 934 4.93 -21.42 -8.14
C VAL A 934 4.49 -22.04 -9.48
N HIS A 935 4.88 -23.30 -9.69
CA HIS A 935 4.34 -24.21 -10.73
C HIS A 935 3.34 -25.25 -10.18
N LEU A 936 3.07 -25.34 -8.88
CA LEU A 936 2.12 -26.34 -8.36
C LEU A 936 1.39 -25.83 -7.12
N VAL A 937 0.09 -25.58 -7.28
CA VAL A 937 -0.80 -24.98 -6.29
C VAL A 937 -1.34 -26.02 -5.31
N ALA A 938 -1.67 -27.22 -5.79
CA ALA A 938 -2.21 -28.29 -4.96
C ALA A 938 -1.76 -29.69 -5.41
N VAL A 939 -1.59 -30.60 -4.45
CA VAL A 939 -1.38 -32.05 -4.67
C VAL A 939 -2.47 -32.82 -3.95
N ILE A 940 -3.29 -33.55 -4.71
CA ILE A 940 -4.43 -34.32 -4.22
C ILE A 940 -4.24 -35.81 -4.55
N GLU A 941 -3.85 -36.60 -3.56
CA GLU A 941 -3.70 -38.06 -3.65
C GLU A 941 -4.84 -38.77 -2.90
N THR A 942 -5.73 -39.45 -3.62
CA THR A 942 -6.93 -40.11 -3.05
C THR A 942 -7.03 -41.57 -3.48
N TYR A 943 -7.84 -42.37 -2.78
CA TYR A 943 -8.15 -43.76 -3.15
C TYR A 943 -9.46 -43.90 -3.94
N SER A 944 -10.12 -42.78 -4.21
CA SER A 944 -11.38 -42.69 -4.96
C SER A 944 -11.27 -41.53 -5.93
N LYS A 945 -11.85 -41.67 -7.13
CA LYS A 945 -11.84 -40.61 -8.15
C LYS A 945 -12.65 -39.42 -7.64
N ILE A 946 -11.99 -38.27 -7.48
CA ILE A 946 -12.65 -36.98 -7.21
C ILE A 946 -13.45 -36.58 -8.46
N SER A 947 -14.59 -35.91 -8.30
CA SER A 947 -15.44 -35.54 -9.43
C SER A 947 -14.70 -34.63 -10.42
N GLU A 948 -14.97 -34.78 -11.73
CA GLU A 948 -14.33 -33.95 -12.77
C GLU A 948 -14.67 -32.47 -12.61
N HIS A 949 -15.85 -32.17 -12.07
CA HIS A 949 -16.25 -30.80 -11.72
C HIS A 949 -15.33 -30.20 -10.66
N GLU A 950 -15.11 -30.89 -9.53
CA GLU A 950 -14.19 -30.40 -8.47
C GLU A 950 -12.75 -30.26 -8.98
N GLN A 951 -12.27 -31.20 -9.80
CA GLN A 951 -10.93 -31.12 -10.40
C GLN A 951 -10.79 -29.89 -11.28
N LYS A 952 -11.77 -29.64 -12.15
CA LYS A 952 -11.80 -28.49 -13.05
C LYS A 952 -11.86 -27.17 -12.30
N GLU A 953 -12.70 -27.07 -11.27
CA GLU A 953 -12.83 -25.83 -10.50
C GLU A 953 -11.56 -25.51 -9.71
N LEU A 954 -10.91 -26.50 -9.08
CA LEU A 954 -9.64 -26.27 -8.39
C LEU A 954 -8.51 -25.91 -9.37
N GLY A 955 -8.49 -26.53 -10.56
CA GLY A 955 -7.53 -26.23 -11.62
C GLY A 955 -7.63 -24.81 -12.21
N LYS A 956 -8.74 -24.09 -11.99
CA LYS A 956 -8.84 -22.66 -12.37
C LYS A 956 -7.97 -21.76 -11.49
N GLN A 957 -7.60 -22.22 -10.30
CA GLN A 957 -6.78 -21.45 -9.36
C GLN A 957 -5.27 -21.62 -9.59
N GLY A 958 -4.87 -22.61 -10.39
CA GLY A 958 -3.48 -22.85 -10.81
C GLY A 958 -3.22 -24.32 -11.15
N GLU A 959 -1.95 -24.69 -11.31
CA GLU A 959 -1.58 -26.07 -11.65
C GLU A 959 -1.81 -27.01 -10.45
N VAL A 960 -2.58 -28.07 -10.67
CA VAL A 960 -2.98 -29.03 -9.63
C VAL A 960 -2.67 -30.44 -10.09
N GLU A 961 -2.04 -31.23 -9.21
CA GLU A 961 -1.77 -32.64 -9.47
C GLU A 961 -2.78 -33.54 -8.75
N PHE A 962 -3.54 -34.32 -9.52
CA PHE A 962 -4.46 -35.34 -9.01
C PHE A 962 -3.88 -36.74 -9.22
N ARG A 963 -3.75 -37.53 -8.14
CA ARG A 963 -3.30 -38.92 -8.19
C ARG A 963 -4.31 -39.85 -7.52
N VAL A 964 -4.72 -40.91 -8.22
CA VAL A 964 -5.57 -41.96 -7.63
C VAL A 964 -4.69 -43.16 -7.26
N LYS A 965 -4.61 -43.50 -5.97
CA LYS A 965 -3.89 -44.69 -5.48
C LYS A 965 -4.78 -45.92 -5.55
N GLU A 966 -4.25 -47.02 -6.09
CA GLU A 966 -4.93 -48.31 -6.03
C GLU A 966 -4.93 -48.84 -4.59
N ARG A 967 -6.09 -49.29 -4.09
CA ARG A 967 -6.15 -50.04 -2.83
C ARG A 967 -5.45 -51.37 -3.06
N LEU A 968 -4.29 -51.56 -2.44
CA LEU A 968 -3.67 -52.87 -2.33
C LEU A 968 -4.62 -53.78 -1.54
N HIS A 969 -5.43 -54.56 -2.25
CA HIS A 969 -6.24 -55.60 -1.62
C HIS A 969 -5.28 -56.53 -0.88
N PRO A 970 -5.46 -56.77 0.42
CA PRO A 970 -4.66 -57.76 1.13
C PRO A 970 -4.88 -59.08 0.41
N THR A 971 -3.86 -59.55 -0.30
CA THR A 971 -3.88 -60.82 -1.00
C THR A 971 -4.16 -61.89 0.03
N LYS A 972 -5.42 -62.37 0.09
CA LYS A 972 -5.81 -63.52 0.89
C LYS A 972 -4.84 -64.65 0.55
N GLY A 973 -4.04 -65.08 1.52
CA GLY A 973 -3.04 -66.12 1.37
C GLY A 973 -3.62 -67.35 0.69
N ARG A 974 -3.35 -67.49 -0.61
CA ARG A 974 -3.68 -68.68 -1.39
C ARG A 974 -2.67 -69.77 -1.01
N ARG A 975 -3.04 -70.62 -0.04
CA ARG A 975 -2.40 -71.93 0.18
C ARG A 975 -2.50 -72.73 -1.13
N SER A 976 -1.41 -72.80 -1.90
CA SER A 976 -1.36 -73.63 -3.10
C SER A 976 -1.25 -75.11 -2.71
N LYS A 977 -2.34 -75.85 -2.91
CA LYS A 977 -2.32 -77.32 -2.99
C LYS A 977 -1.74 -77.70 -4.35
N ARG A 978 -0.44 -78.00 -4.41
CA ARG A 978 0.20 -78.60 -5.61
C ARG A 978 -0.15 -80.08 -5.67
N LYS A 979 -1.04 -80.46 -6.58
CA LYS A 979 -1.19 -81.84 -7.06
C LYS A 979 -0.07 -82.10 -8.09
N ARG A 980 0.60 -83.23 -7.92
CA ARG A 980 1.48 -83.87 -8.91
C ARG A 980 0.66 -84.16 -10.16
N ASP A 981 1.21 -83.82 -11.32
CA ASP A 981 1.20 -84.70 -12.48
C ASP A 981 2.51 -84.57 -13.24
N ARG A 982 3.04 -85.75 -13.59
CA ARG A 982 4.28 -86.04 -14.33
C ARG A 982 3.95 -86.01 -15.82
N LYS A 983 4.76 -85.33 -16.65
CA LYS A 983 5.29 -85.93 -17.88
C LYS A 983 6.47 -85.15 -18.47
N GLU A 984 7.49 -85.94 -18.80
CA GLU A 984 8.67 -85.80 -19.66
C GLU A 984 8.84 -84.53 -20.52
N ASN A 985 9.99 -83.86 -20.40
CA ASN A 985 11.10 -84.06 -21.33
C ASN A 985 12.41 -83.49 -20.78
N ALA A 986 13.49 -84.18 -21.11
CA ALA A 986 14.84 -83.93 -20.67
C ALA A 986 15.57 -82.89 -21.55
N ASP A 987 16.63 -82.34 -20.95
CA ASP A 987 17.88 -81.83 -21.54
C ASP A 987 18.24 -80.37 -21.26
N ASN A 988 19.52 -80.21 -20.94
CA ASN A 988 20.33 -79.05 -20.55
C ASN A 988 20.36 -78.72 -19.03
N LEU A 989 21.35 -79.25 -18.29
CA LEU A 989 22.74 -78.73 -18.16
C LEU A 989 22.70 -77.38 -17.42
N GLY A 990 22.92 -77.31 -16.10
CA GLY A 990 24.21 -77.50 -15.46
C GLY A 990 24.70 -76.14 -14.95
N VAL A 991 25.21 -76.07 -13.71
CA VAL A 991 25.69 -74.89 -12.95
C VAL A 991 24.63 -74.20 -12.07
N GLY A 992 24.70 -74.44 -10.75
CA GLY A 992 23.95 -73.62 -9.78
C GLY A 992 23.68 -74.20 -8.38
N ILE A 993 24.55 -75.02 -7.79
CA ILE A 993 24.34 -75.54 -6.41
C ILE A 993 25.20 -74.82 -5.34
N ALA A 994 25.97 -73.79 -5.68
CA ALA A 994 26.80 -73.09 -4.69
C ALA A 994 26.15 -71.87 -3.98
N LEU A 995 24.90 -71.50 -4.28
CA LEU A 995 24.28 -70.25 -3.77
C LEU A 995 23.10 -70.40 -2.78
N SER A 996 22.69 -71.61 -2.39
CA SER A 996 21.52 -71.74 -1.48
C SER A 996 21.85 -71.74 0.02
N VAL A 997 23.13 -71.88 0.40
CA VAL A 997 23.52 -71.90 1.83
C VAL A 997 23.82 -70.50 2.37
N GLY A 998 24.27 -69.56 1.52
CA GLY A 998 24.54 -68.17 1.92
C GLY A 998 23.29 -67.31 2.15
N GLY A 999 22.20 -67.57 1.41
CA GLY A 999 20.96 -66.79 1.51
C GLY A 999 20.18 -67.02 2.82
N CYS A 1000 20.21 -68.24 3.35
CA CYS A 1000 19.51 -68.56 4.60
C CYS A 1000 20.20 -67.94 5.83
N LEU A 1001 21.53 -67.77 5.81
CA LEU A 1001 22.25 -67.16 6.94
C LEU A 1001 21.96 -65.66 7.07
N ILE A 1002 21.83 -64.95 5.95
CA ILE A 1002 21.54 -63.50 5.93
C ILE A 1002 20.12 -63.22 6.46
N ILE A 1003 19.14 -64.04 6.09
CA ILE A 1003 17.76 -63.87 6.56
C ILE A 1003 17.66 -64.11 8.08
N ILE A 1004 18.44 -65.05 8.63
CA ILE A 1004 18.48 -65.30 10.07
C ILE A 1004 19.15 -64.13 10.81
N ILE A 1005 20.25 -63.57 10.28
CA ILE A 1005 20.94 -62.42 10.90
C ILE A 1005 20.05 -61.17 10.92
N PHE A 1006 19.33 -60.88 9.83
CA PHE A 1006 18.41 -59.75 9.79
C PHE A 1006 17.16 -59.97 10.67
N GLY A 1007 16.67 -61.20 10.75
CA GLY A 1007 15.57 -61.56 11.65
C GLY A 1007 15.90 -61.33 13.12
N TYR A 1008 17.09 -61.77 13.57
CA TYR A 1008 17.55 -61.56 14.94
C TYR A 1008 17.84 -60.08 15.25
N GLY A 1009 18.37 -59.32 14.29
CA GLY A 1009 18.59 -57.88 14.45
C GLY A 1009 17.29 -57.10 14.67
N TYR A 1010 16.23 -57.45 13.92
CA TYR A 1010 14.94 -56.78 14.04
C TYR A 1010 14.23 -57.10 15.37
N SER A 1011 14.25 -58.37 15.79
CA SER A 1011 13.72 -58.79 17.09
C SER A 1011 14.47 -58.16 18.27
N PHE A 1012 15.79 -57.99 18.17
CA PHE A 1012 16.60 -57.32 19.19
C PHE A 1012 16.30 -55.82 19.30
N PHE A 1013 16.10 -55.13 18.17
CA PHE A 1013 15.70 -53.72 18.16
C PHE A 1013 14.27 -53.51 18.69
N ALA A 1014 13.33 -54.42 18.38
CA ALA A 1014 11.99 -54.41 18.95
C ALA A 1014 12.02 -54.61 20.48
N TYR A 1015 12.81 -55.56 20.96
CA TYR A 1015 13.03 -55.80 22.39
C TYR A 1015 13.64 -54.58 23.11
N LEU A 1016 14.64 -53.92 22.53
CA LEU A 1016 15.24 -52.70 23.10
C LEU A 1016 14.26 -51.52 23.13
N ARG A 1017 13.33 -51.44 22.18
CA ARG A 1017 12.28 -50.43 22.14
C ARG A 1017 11.25 -50.65 23.25
N GLU A 1018 10.84 -51.89 23.47
CA GLU A 1018 9.90 -52.29 24.54
C GLU A 1018 10.50 -52.09 25.93
N GLN A 1019 11.80 -52.38 26.12
CA GLN A 1019 12.51 -52.11 27.39
C GLN A 1019 12.62 -50.60 27.70
N ARG A 1020 12.71 -49.73 26.68
CA ARG A 1020 12.68 -48.27 26.86
C ARG A 1020 11.30 -47.77 27.27
N GLU A 1021 10.23 -48.37 26.78
CA GLU A 1021 8.86 -48.01 27.16
C GLU A 1021 8.49 -48.50 28.57
N LEU A 1022 8.96 -49.69 28.96
CA LEU A 1022 8.81 -50.21 30.32
C LEU A 1022 9.55 -49.35 31.36
N LYS A 1023 10.75 -48.84 31.03
CA LYS A 1023 11.48 -47.88 31.88
C LYS A 1023 10.78 -46.52 32.03
N ARG A 1024 9.96 -46.10 31.05
CA ARG A 1024 9.17 -44.86 31.15
C ARG A 1024 7.92 -45.01 32.02
N ARG A 1025 7.44 -46.24 32.24
CA ARG A 1025 6.22 -46.51 33.03
C ARG A 1025 6.47 -46.74 34.52
N GLN A 1026 7.73 -46.80 34.98
CA GLN A 1026 8.08 -47.16 36.36
C GLN A 1026 8.60 -46.02 37.25
N GLN A 1027 8.42 -44.75 36.90
CA GLN A 1027 8.74 -43.66 37.85
C GLN A 1027 7.49 -43.19 38.61
N PRO A 1028 7.43 -43.38 39.94
CA PRO A 1028 6.34 -42.88 40.77
C PRO A 1028 6.52 -41.39 41.09
N GLU A 1029 5.39 -40.73 41.24
CA GLU A 1029 5.24 -39.35 41.70
C GLU A 1029 5.68 -39.17 43.17
N GLY A 1030 6.35 -38.06 43.43
CA GLY A 1030 6.29 -37.34 44.71
C GLY A 1030 7.41 -37.61 45.72
N GLY A 1031 7.97 -36.53 46.26
CA GLY A 1031 8.63 -36.53 47.57
C GLY A 1031 9.88 -35.67 47.67
N GLN A 1032 9.75 -34.51 48.30
CA GLN A 1032 10.87 -33.68 48.77
C GLN A 1032 11.69 -34.44 49.83
N ALA A 1033 13.03 -34.39 49.71
CA ALA A 1033 13.95 -34.36 50.86
C ALA A 1033 15.35 -33.90 50.39
N ALA A 1034 15.94 -32.97 51.15
CA ALA A 1034 17.33 -32.53 51.03
C ALA A 1034 18.26 -33.48 51.86
N PRO A 1035 19.55 -33.16 52.04
CA PRO A 1035 20.69 -33.64 51.24
C PRO A 1035 21.61 -34.59 52.05
N VAL A 1036 22.84 -34.83 51.56
CA VAL A 1036 23.96 -35.61 52.14
C VAL A 1036 23.94 -37.10 51.70
N GLY A 1037 25.00 -37.73 51.19
CA GLY A 1037 26.38 -37.36 50.91
C GLY A 1037 27.18 -38.64 50.60
N ARG A 1038 28.32 -38.46 49.92
CA ARG A 1038 29.45 -39.39 49.69
C ARG A 1038 29.32 -40.50 48.62
N ALA A 1039 30.32 -40.46 47.75
CA ALA A 1039 30.82 -41.48 46.82
C ALA A 1039 31.39 -42.71 47.59
N PRO A 1040 31.85 -43.79 46.94
CA PRO A 1040 32.63 -43.86 45.69
C PRO A 1040 31.82 -44.16 44.43
#